data_AF-A0AA39L258-F1
#
_entry.id   AF-A0AA39L258-F1
#
_cell.length_a   1.000
_cell.length_b   1.000
_cell.length_c   1.000
_cell.angle_alpha   90.00
_cell.angle_beta   90.00
_cell.angle_gamma   90.00
#
_symmetry.space_group_name_H-M   'P 1'
#
loop_
_entity.id
_entity.type
_entity.pdbx_description
1 polymer ?
#
loop_
_entity_poly.entity_id
_entity_poly.type
_entity_poly.pdbx_seq_one_letter_code
_entity_poly.pdbx_strand_id
1 'polypeptide(L)'
;MNQANKRDFQSKMLLKSYYILCLTLASIITILPSPCYAEFKEKSLVDDPEFLANATNMLNNININYGKWQSKAVLAGWAYASNITDENLAYQLNVSAQFADYSREIYKNISEFNWRDIKDYDIRRQFELLSTPGSTILSKEKYTQYDEIINQMQSIYSTAKICNFTSPTQCDLELEPEITEIMINSRDPEELKHIWKSWRDASGKKVKNQFIKYVELSNEIARLNNQTDMAAFWMKEYEDENFSHKIEELWQQLKPFYLQIHAYVRRQLRNKYGEKIISKDGPIPAHLLGNMWAQTWNNIADFTTPYPGKKLPDVTDAMLKQNYDEVKIFRVAEDFFTSLNLSAMPETFWKNSILKKPNNVDLICHASAWDFYDGKDFRIKQCTRINMEDLLTAHHEMGHIQYFLQYKNLPTVYKEGANPGFHEAVGDTISLSASTLEHLKEIGLLNEVDTDDEAMLNQLYLKGLNKIVFLPFAYMMDKWRWGVFQSTILPDTYNCNWWKLAEEYQGIAPPVERSEDDFDPGAKYHTIANVEYLRYFISFVIQFQFHKALCIEAGEYDPADPSNKLLSQCNIYGSKDAGKLFQSMLELGSSKPWQDAMEKITGQRRMDASGLIEYFKPLIDWLESDNAKHGEFIGWKRTAKSCAKNI
;
A
#
# COMPACT_ATOMS: atom_id res chain seq x y z
N MET A 1 43.22 37.94 -4.34
CA MET A 1 43.91 36.93 -5.17
C MET A 1 42.90 35.84 -5.54
N ASN A 2 42.69 35.65 -6.85
CA ASN A 2 42.16 34.51 -7.63
C ASN A 2 41.45 33.36 -6.87
N GLN A 3 40.30 32.82 -7.29
CA GLN A 3 39.97 32.35 -8.64
C GLN A 3 38.45 32.41 -8.90
N ALA A 4 38.00 33.41 -9.65
CA ALA A 4 36.71 33.44 -10.33
C ALA A 4 36.94 34.05 -11.72
N ASN A 5 37.60 33.29 -12.60
CA ASN A 5 37.78 33.63 -14.01
C ASN A 5 38.45 32.48 -14.76
N LYS A 6 37.68 31.44 -15.06
CA LYS A 6 38.05 30.38 -16.02
C LYS A 6 36.82 29.61 -16.49
N ARG A 7 35.82 30.33 -17.04
CA ARG A 7 34.74 29.73 -17.84
C ARG A 7 33.94 30.74 -18.69
N ASP A 8 34.55 31.87 -19.07
CA ASP A 8 33.93 32.88 -19.97
C ASP A 8 34.81 33.23 -21.18
N PHE A 9 35.66 32.29 -21.64
CA PHE A 9 36.60 32.54 -22.75
C PHE A 9 36.46 31.61 -23.97
N GLN A 10 35.36 30.85 -24.08
CA GLN A 10 35.06 30.07 -25.29
C GLN A 10 33.77 30.46 -26.03
N SER A 11 32.96 31.39 -25.50
CA SER A 11 31.71 31.81 -26.15
C SER A 11 31.81 33.10 -27.00
N LYS A 12 32.90 33.86 -26.89
CA LYS A 12 33.05 35.16 -27.61
C LYS A 12 33.86 35.11 -28.92
N MET A 13 34.24 33.93 -29.42
CA MET A 13 35.08 33.80 -30.62
C MET A 13 34.40 33.16 -31.84
N LEU A 14 33.07 32.94 -31.80
CA LEU A 14 32.30 32.45 -32.95
C LEU A 14 31.28 33.47 -33.51
N LEU A 15 31.04 34.59 -32.82
CA LEU A 15 30.11 35.64 -33.29
C LEU A 15 30.74 36.75 -34.14
N LYS A 16 32.06 36.73 -34.39
CA LYS A 16 32.76 37.78 -35.16
C LYS A 16 33.11 37.41 -36.60
N SER A 17 32.74 36.21 -37.07
CA SER A 17 33.08 35.74 -38.43
C SER A 17 31.92 35.79 -39.43
N TYR A 18 30.74 36.29 -39.04
CA TYR A 18 29.58 36.42 -39.95
C TYR A 18 29.22 37.86 -40.33
N TYR A 19 29.88 38.87 -39.74
CA TYR A 19 29.58 40.28 -39.98
C TYR A 19 30.53 40.98 -40.98
N ILE A 20 31.51 40.26 -41.55
CA ILE A 20 32.44 40.78 -42.55
C ILE A 20 32.37 39.91 -43.81
N LEU A 21 31.19 39.83 -44.40
CA LEU A 21 31.02 39.36 -45.79
C LEU A 21 29.79 39.99 -46.48
N CYS A 22 29.33 41.15 -46.01
CA CYS A 22 28.15 41.88 -46.54
C CYS A 22 28.43 43.33 -46.94
N LEU A 23 29.70 43.71 -47.21
CA LEU A 23 30.06 45.05 -47.64
C LEU A 23 31.09 45.05 -48.77
N THR A 24 30.75 44.46 -49.91
CA THR A 24 31.24 44.92 -51.23
C THR A 24 30.32 44.39 -52.32
N LEU A 25 29.83 45.30 -53.17
CA LEU A 25 29.04 45.11 -54.41
C LEU A 25 27.57 45.56 -54.31
N ALA A 26 27.38 46.85 -54.08
CA ALA A 26 26.26 47.59 -54.63
C ALA A 26 26.66 48.16 -55.99
N SER A 27 26.25 47.53 -57.10
CA SER A 27 25.87 48.18 -58.36
C SER A 27 25.47 47.13 -59.42
N ILE A 28 24.17 46.99 -59.67
CA ILE A 28 23.50 47.02 -60.99
C ILE A 28 22.02 46.64 -60.78
N ILE A 29 21.16 47.51 -61.30
CA ILE A 29 19.70 47.51 -61.28
C ILE A 29 19.15 46.40 -62.19
N THR A 30 18.15 45.62 -61.73
CA THR A 30 16.93 45.27 -62.50
C THR A 30 15.89 44.51 -61.64
N ILE A 31 14.76 45.19 -61.40
CA ILE A 31 13.36 44.74 -61.21
C ILE A 31 13.11 43.23 -61.04
N LEU A 32 12.64 42.78 -59.86
CA LEU A 32 11.78 41.60 -59.63
C LEU A 32 11.08 41.72 -58.23
N PRO A 33 9.89 41.11 -58.02
CA PRO A 33 8.96 41.47 -56.94
C PRO A 33 9.33 40.88 -55.58
N SER A 34 8.87 41.54 -54.52
CA SER A 34 8.99 41.17 -53.11
C SER A 34 8.79 39.67 -52.84
N PRO A 35 9.66 38.99 -52.08
CA PRO A 35 9.29 37.75 -51.45
C PRO A 35 8.46 38.05 -50.21
N CYS A 36 7.21 37.56 -50.21
CA CYS A 36 6.42 37.37 -48.99
C CYS A 36 7.31 36.73 -47.91
N TYR A 37 7.55 37.45 -46.81
CA TYR A 37 7.84 36.80 -45.54
C TYR A 37 6.54 36.14 -45.07
N ALA A 38 6.32 34.90 -45.49
CA ALA A 38 5.43 34.01 -44.78
C ALA A 38 6.14 33.62 -43.48
N GLU A 39 5.60 34.03 -42.33
CA GLU A 39 5.91 33.38 -41.07
C GLU A 39 5.56 31.90 -41.23
N PHE A 40 6.57 31.05 -41.41
CA PHE A 40 6.42 29.62 -41.17
C PHE A 40 6.23 29.43 -39.66
N LYS A 41 4.99 29.60 -39.19
CA LYS A 41 4.53 28.88 -38.01
C LYS A 41 4.55 27.41 -38.40
N GLU A 42 5.53 26.67 -37.92
CA GLU A 42 5.48 25.21 -37.91
C GLU A 42 4.17 24.82 -37.23
N LYS A 43 3.18 24.43 -38.04
CA LYS A 43 1.89 23.98 -37.55
C LYS A 43 2.21 22.65 -36.87
N SER A 44 2.14 22.60 -35.54
CA SER A 44 2.26 21.34 -34.79
C SER A 44 1.31 20.33 -35.41
N LEU A 45 1.85 19.32 -36.11
CA LEU A 45 1.09 18.26 -36.78
C LEU A 45 0.32 17.39 -35.76
N VAL A 46 0.67 17.50 -34.47
CA VAL A 46 0.22 16.63 -33.38
C VAL A 46 -1.12 17.07 -32.80
N ASP A 47 -1.57 18.30 -33.09
CA ASP A 47 -2.90 18.81 -32.71
C ASP A 47 -3.83 18.96 -33.93
N ASP A 48 -3.45 18.40 -35.08
CA ASP A 48 -4.34 18.37 -36.23
C ASP A 48 -5.53 17.41 -35.96
N PRO A 49 -6.78 17.78 -36.35
CA PRO A 49 -7.95 16.94 -36.10
C PRO A 49 -7.82 15.51 -36.64
N GLU A 50 -7.12 15.30 -37.76
CA GLU A 50 -6.90 13.96 -38.31
C GLU A 50 -5.95 13.15 -37.43
N PHE A 51 -4.90 13.78 -36.91
CA PHE A 51 -3.96 13.14 -35.99
C PHE A 51 -4.65 12.74 -34.67
N LEU A 52 -5.43 13.65 -34.07
CA LEU A 52 -6.18 13.37 -32.85
C LEU A 52 -7.23 12.26 -33.08
N ALA A 53 -7.92 12.25 -34.22
CA ALA A 53 -8.84 11.17 -34.56
C ALA A 53 -8.12 9.82 -34.66
N ASN A 54 -6.93 9.77 -35.27
CA ASN A 54 -6.12 8.55 -35.32
C ASN A 54 -5.64 8.11 -33.93
N ALA A 55 -5.21 9.05 -33.09
CA ALA A 55 -4.83 8.81 -31.71
C ALA A 55 -5.99 8.19 -30.90
N THR A 56 -7.17 8.80 -30.96
CA THR A 56 -8.39 8.30 -30.31
C THR A 56 -8.82 6.93 -30.83
N ASN A 57 -8.77 6.70 -32.14
CA ASN A 57 -9.10 5.40 -32.73
C ASN A 57 -8.14 4.30 -32.23
N MET A 58 -6.85 4.61 -32.13
CA MET A 58 -5.86 3.69 -31.57
C MET A 58 -6.16 3.36 -30.11
N LEU A 59 -6.38 4.38 -29.27
CA LEU A 59 -6.72 4.19 -27.86
C LEU A 59 -8.02 3.40 -27.67
N ASN A 60 -9.06 3.65 -28.48
CA ASN A 60 -10.30 2.90 -28.43
C ASN A 60 -10.10 1.41 -28.74
N ASN A 61 -9.29 1.11 -29.76
CA ASN A 61 -8.95 -0.27 -30.12
C ASN A 61 -8.14 -0.95 -29.00
N ILE A 62 -7.15 -0.24 -28.43
CA ILE A 62 -6.36 -0.74 -27.30
C ILE A 62 -7.27 -0.97 -26.10
N ASN A 63 -8.14 -0.01 -25.76
CA ASN A 63 -9.04 -0.10 -24.62
C ASN A 63 -9.93 -1.36 -24.67
N ILE A 64 -10.55 -1.65 -25.81
CA ILE A 64 -11.40 -2.84 -26.00
C ILE A 64 -10.57 -4.12 -25.83
N ASN A 65 -9.41 -4.22 -26.48
CA ASN A 65 -8.63 -5.46 -26.48
C ASN A 65 -7.86 -5.64 -25.17
N TYR A 66 -7.38 -4.57 -24.56
CA TYR A 66 -6.74 -4.58 -23.25
C TYR A 66 -7.72 -4.99 -22.16
N GLY A 67 -8.96 -4.47 -22.17
CA GLY A 67 -10.01 -4.95 -21.26
C GLY A 67 -10.31 -6.44 -21.41
N LYS A 68 -10.37 -6.96 -22.65
CA LYS A 68 -10.55 -8.42 -22.88
C LYS A 68 -9.39 -9.25 -22.33
N TRP A 69 -8.16 -8.80 -22.55
CA TRP A 69 -6.98 -9.51 -22.06
C TRP A 69 -6.86 -9.45 -20.53
N GLN A 70 -7.13 -8.29 -19.92
CA GLN A 70 -7.20 -8.15 -18.46
C GLN A 70 -8.27 -9.08 -17.89
N SER A 71 -9.48 -9.08 -18.47
CA SER A 71 -10.55 -10.00 -18.06
C SER A 71 -10.12 -11.47 -18.12
N LYS A 72 -9.45 -11.88 -19.21
CA LYS A 72 -8.91 -13.25 -19.35
C LYS A 72 -7.86 -13.58 -18.29
N ALA A 73 -6.93 -12.66 -18.03
CA ALA A 73 -5.89 -12.82 -17.02
C ALA A 73 -6.47 -12.93 -15.60
N VAL A 74 -7.41 -12.05 -15.26
CA VAL A 74 -8.12 -12.05 -13.97
C VAL A 74 -8.95 -13.32 -13.80
N LEU A 75 -9.64 -13.80 -14.83
CA LEU A 75 -10.35 -15.09 -14.78
C LEU A 75 -9.43 -16.27 -14.47
N ALA A 76 -8.23 -16.29 -15.07
CA ALA A 76 -7.24 -17.33 -14.81
C ALA A 76 -6.66 -17.23 -13.39
N GLY A 77 -6.35 -16.02 -12.92
CA GLY A 77 -5.93 -15.76 -11.54
C GLY A 77 -6.99 -16.13 -10.52
N TRP A 78 -8.25 -15.79 -10.77
CA TRP A 78 -9.38 -16.19 -9.93
C TRP A 78 -9.53 -17.71 -9.84
N ALA A 79 -9.41 -18.42 -10.97
CA ALA A 79 -9.53 -19.87 -10.99
C ALA A 79 -8.50 -20.55 -10.08
N TYR A 80 -7.25 -20.10 -10.13
CA TYR A 80 -6.20 -20.60 -9.23
C TYR A 80 -6.40 -20.16 -7.78
N ALA A 81 -6.67 -18.87 -7.54
CA ALA A 81 -6.82 -18.35 -6.19
C ALA A 81 -8.03 -18.95 -5.44
N SER A 82 -9.05 -19.39 -6.18
CA SER A 82 -10.28 -20.01 -5.65
C SER A 82 -10.23 -21.54 -5.59
N ASN A 83 -9.25 -22.16 -6.25
CA ASN A 83 -9.04 -23.60 -6.29
C ASN A 83 -7.58 -23.89 -6.69
N ILE A 84 -6.73 -24.10 -5.70
CA ILE A 84 -5.28 -24.27 -5.87
C ILE A 84 -5.02 -25.68 -6.39
N THR A 85 -4.70 -25.77 -7.69
CA THR A 85 -4.28 -27.01 -8.35
C THR A 85 -3.15 -26.73 -9.34
N ASP A 86 -2.35 -27.74 -9.67
CA ASP A 86 -1.29 -27.63 -10.68
C ASP A 86 -1.88 -27.26 -12.06
N GLU A 87 -3.08 -27.75 -12.38
CA GLU A 87 -3.79 -27.42 -13.63
C GLU A 87 -4.16 -25.93 -13.69
N ASN A 88 -4.74 -25.38 -12.62
CA ASN A 88 -5.12 -23.96 -12.58
C ASN A 88 -3.87 -23.06 -12.56
N LEU A 89 -2.80 -23.48 -11.89
CA LEU A 89 -1.52 -22.77 -11.93
C LEU A 89 -0.96 -22.73 -13.35
N ALA A 90 -0.91 -23.88 -14.03
CA ALA A 90 -0.45 -23.95 -15.43
C ALA A 90 -1.31 -23.10 -16.37
N TYR A 91 -2.63 -23.07 -16.16
CA TYR A 91 -3.54 -22.22 -16.92
C TYR A 91 -3.26 -20.73 -16.69
N GLN A 92 -3.12 -20.30 -15.43
CA GLN A 92 -2.77 -18.92 -15.08
C GLN A 92 -1.43 -18.49 -15.70
N LEU A 93 -0.40 -19.32 -15.61
CA LEU A 93 0.92 -19.03 -16.18
C LEU A 93 0.87 -18.91 -17.71
N ASN A 94 0.14 -19.81 -18.38
CA ASN A 94 -0.04 -19.76 -19.83
C ASN A 94 -0.78 -18.48 -20.28
N VAL A 95 -1.84 -18.09 -19.57
CA VAL A 95 -2.58 -16.84 -19.87
C VAL A 95 -1.71 -15.61 -19.60
N SER A 96 -0.96 -15.60 -18.50
CA SER A 96 -0.01 -14.53 -18.17
C SER A 96 1.03 -14.34 -19.28
N ALA A 97 1.60 -15.42 -19.80
CA ALA A 97 2.57 -15.36 -20.90
C ALA A 97 1.96 -14.77 -22.19
N GLN A 98 0.72 -15.17 -22.54
CA GLN A 98 0.01 -14.60 -23.70
C GLN A 98 -0.31 -13.12 -23.50
N PHE A 99 -0.70 -12.73 -22.30
CA PHE A 99 -0.96 -11.33 -21.97
C PHE A 99 0.32 -10.49 -22.06
N ALA A 100 1.45 -11.01 -21.61
CA ALA A 100 2.74 -10.35 -21.76
C ALA A 100 3.12 -10.13 -23.23
N ASP A 101 2.85 -11.10 -24.12
CA ASP A 101 3.05 -10.94 -25.56
C ASP A 101 2.18 -9.82 -26.14
N TYR A 102 0.91 -9.74 -25.74
CA TYR A 102 0.02 -8.63 -26.14
C TYR A 102 0.47 -7.26 -25.58
N SER A 103 0.92 -7.20 -24.33
CA SER A 103 1.46 -5.97 -23.73
C SER A 103 2.68 -5.45 -24.49
N ARG A 104 3.54 -6.34 -25.03
CA ARG A 104 4.66 -5.95 -25.91
C ARG A 104 4.17 -5.36 -27.23
N GLU A 105 3.10 -5.89 -27.82
CA GLU A 105 2.51 -5.34 -29.04
C GLU A 105 1.94 -3.93 -28.81
N ILE A 106 1.23 -3.72 -27.69
CA ILE A 106 0.78 -2.37 -27.29
C ILE A 106 1.97 -1.43 -27.20
N TYR A 107 3.00 -1.81 -26.44
CA TYR A 107 4.16 -0.96 -26.22
C TYR A 107 4.87 -0.59 -27.54
N LYS A 108 5.02 -1.56 -28.45
CA LYS A 108 5.59 -1.33 -29.79
C LYS A 108 4.77 -0.30 -30.56
N ASN A 109 3.47 -0.50 -30.66
CA ASN A 109 2.58 0.40 -31.41
C ASN A 109 2.60 1.82 -30.83
N ILE A 110 2.59 1.96 -29.50
CA ILE A 110 2.64 3.26 -28.82
C ILE A 110 3.99 3.95 -29.02
N SER A 111 5.07 3.19 -28.99
CA SER A 111 6.43 3.73 -29.17
C SER A 111 6.65 4.31 -30.57
N GLU A 112 5.94 3.80 -31.58
CA GLU A 112 5.98 4.28 -32.97
C GLU A 112 5.05 5.49 -33.21
N PHE A 113 4.15 5.80 -32.27
CA PHE A 113 3.18 6.90 -32.40
C PHE A 113 3.65 8.17 -31.67
N ASN A 114 3.56 9.35 -32.32
CA ASN A 114 4.03 10.61 -31.73
C ASN A 114 3.02 11.23 -30.73
N TRP A 115 2.76 10.56 -29.61
CA TRP A 115 1.77 11.00 -28.63
C TRP A 115 2.28 12.08 -27.66
N ARG A 116 3.59 12.26 -27.52
CA ARG A 116 4.17 13.09 -26.44
C ARG A 116 3.83 14.58 -26.57
N ASP A 117 3.67 15.06 -27.80
CA ASP A 117 3.34 16.46 -28.07
C ASP A 117 1.82 16.73 -28.14
N ILE A 118 0.97 15.72 -27.90
CA ILE A 118 -0.49 15.89 -27.88
C ILE A 118 -0.87 16.82 -26.73
N LYS A 119 -1.63 17.88 -27.02
CA LYS A 119 -2.11 18.81 -25.97
C LYS A 119 -3.32 18.31 -25.19
N ASP A 120 -4.13 17.43 -25.77
CA ASP A 120 -5.25 16.83 -25.06
C ASP A 120 -4.73 15.97 -23.91
N TYR A 121 -5.02 16.41 -22.68
CA TYR A 121 -4.49 15.79 -21.47
C TYR A 121 -4.91 14.32 -21.35
N ASP A 122 -6.17 14.01 -21.65
CA ASP A 122 -6.72 12.67 -21.47
C ASP A 122 -6.09 11.69 -22.46
N ILE A 123 -6.05 12.06 -23.74
CA ILE A 123 -5.40 11.26 -24.78
C ILE A 123 -3.93 11.04 -24.42
N ARG A 124 -3.20 12.12 -24.10
CA ARG A 124 -1.76 12.04 -23.76
C ARG A 124 -1.52 11.15 -22.54
N ARG A 125 -2.32 11.27 -21.47
CA ARG A 125 -2.15 10.47 -20.26
C ARG A 125 -2.43 8.99 -20.50
N GLN A 126 -3.44 8.63 -21.30
CA GLN A 126 -3.68 7.22 -21.67
C GLN A 126 -2.46 6.63 -22.37
N PHE A 127 -1.87 7.34 -23.33
CA PHE A 127 -0.62 6.91 -23.96
C PHE A 127 0.55 6.83 -22.97
N GLU A 128 0.69 7.79 -22.08
CA GLU A 128 1.74 7.80 -21.06
C GLU A 128 1.71 6.55 -20.18
N LEU A 129 0.53 6.19 -19.65
CA LEU A 129 0.36 5.00 -18.83
C LEU A 129 0.62 3.72 -19.62
N LEU A 130 0.04 3.60 -20.83
CA LEU A 130 0.24 2.43 -21.70
C LEU A 130 1.68 2.32 -22.25
N SER A 131 2.46 3.40 -22.23
CA SER A 131 3.87 3.41 -22.65
C SER A 131 4.84 2.81 -21.63
N THR A 132 4.33 2.34 -20.48
CA THR A 132 5.13 1.74 -19.41
C THR A 132 4.82 0.23 -19.29
N PRO A 133 5.49 -0.64 -20.08
CA PRO A 133 5.21 -2.08 -20.12
C PRO A 133 5.63 -2.84 -18.84
N GLY A 134 6.35 -2.20 -17.92
CA GLY A 134 6.79 -2.85 -16.68
C GLY A 134 7.70 -4.04 -16.99
N SER A 135 7.49 -5.18 -16.33
CA SER A 135 8.32 -6.39 -16.49
C SER A 135 8.27 -6.98 -17.91
N THR A 136 7.20 -6.75 -18.68
CA THR A 136 7.05 -7.35 -20.02
C THR A 136 8.05 -6.80 -21.04
N ILE A 137 8.78 -5.73 -20.71
CA ILE A 137 9.86 -5.19 -21.54
C ILE A 137 11.08 -6.11 -21.63
N LEU A 138 11.23 -7.04 -20.68
CA LEU A 138 12.28 -8.05 -20.73
C LEU A 138 12.12 -8.96 -21.96
N SER A 139 13.24 -9.55 -22.41
CA SER A 139 13.19 -10.68 -23.34
C SER A 139 12.33 -11.80 -22.75
N LYS A 140 11.73 -12.63 -23.61
CA LYS A 140 10.87 -13.73 -23.16
C LYS A 140 11.58 -14.65 -22.16
N GLU A 141 12.85 -14.95 -22.41
CA GLU A 141 13.71 -15.76 -21.52
C GLU A 141 13.89 -15.11 -20.14
N LYS A 142 14.26 -13.82 -20.10
CA LYS A 142 14.45 -13.09 -18.84
C LYS A 142 13.14 -12.87 -18.08
N TYR A 143 12.04 -12.66 -18.80
CA TYR A 143 10.70 -12.55 -18.23
C TYR A 143 10.31 -13.86 -17.53
N THR A 144 10.46 -15.00 -18.21
CA THR A 144 10.22 -16.32 -17.61
C THR A 144 11.13 -16.56 -16.40
N GLN A 145 12.42 -16.23 -16.51
CA GLN A 145 13.35 -16.33 -15.39
C GLN A 145 12.94 -15.46 -14.19
N TYR A 146 12.46 -14.23 -14.44
CA TYR A 146 11.99 -13.31 -13.40
C TYR A 146 10.78 -13.89 -12.64
N ASP A 147 9.78 -14.37 -13.38
CA ASP A 147 8.60 -15.01 -12.81
C ASP A 147 8.94 -16.30 -12.04
N GLU A 148 9.83 -17.14 -12.58
CA GLU A 148 10.29 -18.36 -11.91
C GLU A 148 11.01 -18.06 -10.59
N ILE A 149 11.87 -17.04 -10.55
CA ILE A 149 12.57 -16.63 -9.33
C ILE A 149 11.57 -16.20 -8.25
N ILE A 150 10.59 -15.37 -8.61
CA ILE A 150 9.54 -14.91 -7.68
C ILE A 150 8.72 -16.11 -7.16
N ASN A 151 8.29 -17.01 -8.05
CA ASN A 151 7.54 -18.21 -7.68
C ASN A 151 8.35 -19.15 -6.78
N GLN A 152 9.65 -19.32 -7.03
CA GLN A 152 10.53 -20.11 -6.16
C GLN A 152 10.62 -19.51 -4.76
N MET A 153 10.79 -18.19 -4.64
CA MET A 153 10.82 -17.55 -3.31
C MET A 153 9.49 -17.69 -2.58
N GLN A 154 8.36 -17.50 -3.28
CA GLN A 154 7.02 -17.71 -2.72
C GLN A 154 6.79 -19.15 -2.26
N SER A 155 7.19 -20.14 -3.07
CA SER A 155 7.08 -21.56 -2.74
C SER A 155 7.92 -21.94 -1.52
N ILE A 156 9.16 -21.42 -1.42
CA ILE A 156 10.01 -21.65 -0.23
C ILE A 156 9.35 -21.06 1.01
N TYR A 157 8.76 -19.88 0.91
CA TYR A 157 8.05 -19.24 2.02
C TYR A 157 6.82 -20.03 2.44
N SER A 158 5.94 -20.39 1.49
CA SER A 158 4.63 -21.00 1.78
C SER A 158 4.72 -22.45 2.23
N THR A 159 5.80 -23.16 1.89
CA THR A 159 6.03 -24.57 2.28
C THR A 159 7.02 -24.72 3.44
N ALA A 160 7.51 -23.61 3.99
CA ALA A 160 8.45 -23.64 5.11
C ALA A 160 7.78 -24.23 6.35
N LYS A 161 8.45 -25.22 6.95
CA LYS A 161 8.07 -25.84 8.22
C LYS A 161 9.17 -25.67 9.25
N ILE A 162 8.80 -25.56 10.52
CA ILE A 162 9.75 -25.49 11.64
C ILE A 162 9.46 -26.58 12.68
N CYS A 163 10.46 -26.87 13.51
CA CYS A 163 10.33 -27.84 14.58
C CYS A 163 9.73 -27.22 15.84
N ASN A 164 8.89 -27.98 16.54
CA ASN A 164 8.28 -27.57 17.79
C ASN A 164 9.33 -27.28 18.87
N PHE A 165 9.11 -26.24 19.67
CA PHE A 165 10.00 -25.85 20.76
C PHE A 165 10.21 -26.97 21.80
N THR A 166 9.13 -27.65 22.19
CA THR A 166 9.15 -28.72 23.20
C THR A 166 9.47 -30.10 22.61
N SER A 167 9.21 -30.29 21.31
CA SER A 167 9.43 -31.55 20.59
C SER A 167 10.28 -31.31 19.33
N PRO A 168 11.61 -31.16 19.45
CA PRO A 168 12.48 -30.76 18.33
C PRO A 168 12.51 -31.73 17.14
N THR A 169 12.02 -32.96 17.30
CA THR A 169 11.90 -33.95 16.23
C THR A 169 10.61 -33.81 15.42
N GLN A 170 9.63 -33.06 15.91
CA GLN A 170 8.36 -32.81 15.23
C GLN A 170 8.48 -31.49 14.44
N CYS A 171 8.64 -31.59 13.12
CA CYS A 171 8.91 -30.46 12.22
C CYS A 171 7.78 -30.26 11.19
N ASP A 172 6.57 -30.10 11.70
CA ASP A 172 5.33 -29.98 10.94
C ASP A 172 4.64 -28.62 11.08
N LEU A 173 5.16 -27.70 11.91
CA LEU A 173 4.55 -26.39 12.14
C LEU A 173 4.71 -25.48 10.91
N GLU A 174 3.59 -25.03 10.37
CA GLU A 174 3.51 -24.08 9.25
C GLU A 174 3.25 -22.66 9.76
N LEU A 175 3.43 -21.64 8.89
CA LEU A 175 3.17 -20.25 9.28
C LEU A 175 1.72 -20.08 9.75
N GLU A 176 0.78 -20.61 8.96
CA GLU A 176 -0.65 -20.53 9.20
C GLU A 176 -1.24 -21.95 9.30
N PRO A 177 -1.97 -22.29 10.37
CA PRO A 177 -2.26 -21.47 11.54
C PRO A 177 -1.22 -21.57 12.66
N GLU A 178 -0.39 -22.63 12.74
CA GLU A 178 0.26 -23.03 14.00
C GLU A 178 1.24 -21.98 14.54
N ILE A 179 2.18 -21.50 13.70
CA ILE A 179 3.16 -20.50 14.13
C ILE A 179 2.46 -19.19 14.51
N THR A 180 1.50 -18.73 13.71
CA THR A 180 0.73 -17.51 13.98
C THR A 180 -0.03 -17.63 15.30
N GLU A 181 -0.70 -18.76 15.57
CA GLU A 181 -1.38 -19.00 16.85
C GLU A 181 -0.43 -19.01 18.05
N ILE A 182 0.77 -19.59 17.91
CA ILE A 182 1.80 -19.54 18.96
C ILE A 182 2.24 -18.09 19.21
N MET A 183 2.51 -17.33 18.16
CA MET A 183 2.90 -15.91 18.29
C MET A 183 1.80 -15.06 18.94
N ILE A 184 0.51 -15.38 18.70
CA ILE A 184 -0.63 -14.68 19.31
C ILE A 184 -0.76 -15.02 20.79
N ASN A 185 -0.66 -16.30 21.16
CA ASN A 185 -1.10 -16.80 22.46
C ASN A 185 0.04 -17.04 23.46
N SER A 186 1.23 -17.43 22.99
CA SER A 186 2.34 -17.72 23.91
C SER A 186 2.79 -16.46 24.63
N ARG A 187 3.19 -16.64 25.89
CA ARG A 187 3.81 -15.62 26.74
C ARG A 187 5.13 -16.16 27.32
N ASP A 188 5.71 -17.20 26.71
CA ASP A 188 7.05 -17.69 27.04
C ASP A 188 8.07 -17.03 26.10
N PRO A 189 8.96 -16.15 26.60
CA PRO A 189 9.98 -15.51 25.78
C PRO A 189 10.90 -16.49 25.05
N GLU A 190 11.20 -17.65 25.62
CA GLU A 190 12.11 -18.62 25.02
C GLU A 190 11.45 -19.40 23.87
N GLU A 191 10.18 -19.75 24.03
CA GLU A 191 9.36 -20.34 22.95
C GLU A 191 9.22 -19.35 21.80
N LEU A 192 8.79 -18.11 22.09
CA LEU A 192 8.62 -17.06 21.08
C LEU A 192 9.95 -16.78 20.34
N LYS A 193 11.08 -16.84 21.03
CA LYS A 193 12.41 -16.64 20.44
C LYS A 193 12.79 -17.79 19.51
N HIS A 194 12.51 -19.03 19.92
CA HIS A 194 12.73 -20.22 19.10
C HIS A 194 11.90 -20.15 17.81
N ILE A 195 10.60 -19.86 17.93
CA ILE A 195 9.68 -19.76 16.80
C ILE A 195 10.11 -18.64 15.84
N TRP A 196 10.38 -17.46 16.38
CA TRP A 196 10.82 -16.29 15.61
C TRP A 196 12.10 -16.56 14.80
N LYS A 197 13.08 -17.23 15.40
CA LYS A 197 14.36 -17.56 14.77
C LYS A 197 14.20 -18.66 13.74
N SER A 198 13.53 -19.75 14.12
CA SER A 198 13.33 -20.91 13.27
C SER A 198 12.57 -20.56 11.99
N TRP A 199 11.58 -19.68 12.09
CA TRP A 199 10.87 -19.18 10.90
C TRP A 199 11.81 -18.46 9.92
N ARG A 200 12.67 -17.56 10.42
CA ARG A 200 13.63 -16.82 9.59
C ARG A 200 14.68 -17.73 8.94
N ASP A 201 15.12 -18.76 9.66
CA ASP A 201 16.05 -19.77 9.13
C ASP A 201 15.40 -20.67 8.07
N ALA A 202 14.13 -21.02 8.25
CA ALA A 202 13.39 -21.90 7.34
C ALA A 202 12.88 -21.19 6.08
N SER A 203 12.64 -19.88 6.15
CA SER A 203 12.13 -19.04 5.05
C SER A 203 13.20 -18.08 4.52
N GLY A 204 13.38 -16.92 5.17
CA GLY A 204 14.20 -15.81 4.70
C GLY A 204 15.62 -16.21 4.32
N LYS A 205 16.32 -16.95 5.19
CA LYS A 205 17.69 -17.40 4.90
C LYS A 205 17.81 -18.19 3.58
N LYS A 206 16.80 -18.98 3.21
CA LYS A 206 16.83 -19.85 2.03
C LYS A 206 16.60 -19.12 0.71
N VAL A 207 16.06 -17.90 0.74
CA VAL A 207 15.71 -17.13 -0.47
C VAL A 207 16.74 -16.05 -0.82
N LYS A 208 17.80 -15.87 -0.02
CA LYS A 208 18.78 -14.78 -0.20
C LYS A 208 19.35 -14.72 -1.63
N ASN A 209 19.75 -15.85 -2.19
CA ASN A 209 20.38 -15.90 -3.52
C ASN A 209 19.40 -15.60 -4.66
N GLN A 210 18.16 -16.08 -4.54
CA GLN A 210 17.07 -15.78 -5.45
C GLN A 210 16.73 -14.29 -5.41
N PHE A 211 16.69 -13.71 -4.20
CA PHE A 211 16.41 -12.29 -4.01
C PHE A 211 17.46 -11.39 -4.67
N ILE A 212 18.75 -11.74 -4.59
CA ILE A 212 19.81 -11.00 -5.29
C ILE A 212 19.55 -10.95 -6.81
N LYS A 213 19.24 -12.10 -7.43
CA LYS A 213 18.91 -12.17 -8.86
C LYS A 213 17.63 -11.42 -9.21
N TYR A 214 16.63 -11.46 -8.33
CA TYR A 214 15.41 -10.68 -8.46
C TYR A 214 15.70 -9.17 -8.49
N VAL A 215 16.59 -8.67 -7.62
CA VAL A 215 17.00 -7.26 -7.59
C VAL A 215 17.72 -6.87 -8.89
N GLU A 216 18.60 -7.72 -9.41
CA GLU A 216 19.31 -7.49 -10.68
C GLU A 216 18.34 -7.32 -11.85
N LEU A 217 17.41 -8.27 -12.01
CA LEU A 217 16.39 -8.22 -13.06
C LEU A 217 15.40 -7.08 -12.85
N SER A 218 15.00 -6.78 -11.61
CA SER A 218 14.14 -5.63 -11.30
C SER A 218 14.78 -4.30 -11.70
N ASN A 219 16.05 -4.11 -11.40
CA ASN A 219 16.77 -2.92 -11.83
C ASN A 219 16.98 -2.88 -13.35
N GLU A 220 17.10 -4.03 -14.02
CA GLU A 220 17.09 -4.07 -15.49
C GLU A 220 15.74 -3.64 -16.06
N ILE A 221 14.63 -4.14 -15.52
CA ILE A 221 13.26 -3.72 -15.88
C ILE A 221 13.13 -2.20 -15.77
N ALA A 222 13.55 -1.63 -14.64
CA ALA A 222 13.47 -0.19 -14.41
C ALA A 222 14.26 0.60 -15.46
N ARG A 223 15.51 0.22 -15.74
CA ARG A 223 16.35 0.87 -16.76
C ARG A 223 15.75 0.78 -18.16
N LEU A 224 15.19 -0.37 -18.52
CA LEU A 224 14.50 -0.55 -19.81
C LEU A 224 13.24 0.32 -19.91
N ASN A 225 12.58 0.62 -18.78
CA ASN A 225 11.46 1.56 -18.67
C ASN A 225 11.91 3.03 -18.43
N ASN A 226 13.16 3.37 -18.76
CA ASN A 226 13.75 4.71 -18.60
C ASN A 226 13.74 5.26 -17.16
N GLN A 227 13.89 4.39 -16.16
CA GLN A 227 14.07 4.75 -14.75
C GLN A 227 15.48 4.39 -14.28
N THR A 228 15.96 5.02 -13.22
CA THR A 228 17.32 4.76 -12.70
C THR A 228 17.44 3.36 -12.09
N ASP A 229 16.40 2.93 -11.37
CA ASP A 229 16.33 1.71 -10.59
C ASP A 229 14.86 1.40 -10.24
N MET A 230 14.60 0.21 -9.67
CA MET A 230 13.23 -0.21 -9.38
C MET A 230 12.55 0.66 -8.30
N ALA A 231 13.31 1.33 -7.42
CA ALA A 231 12.69 2.26 -6.47
C ALA A 231 12.11 3.48 -7.19
N ALA A 232 12.85 4.06 -8.14
CA ALA A 232 12.34 5.13 -8.99
C ALA A 232 11.13 4.69 -9.83
N PHE A 233 11.14 3.43 -10.31
CA PHE A 233 10.02 2.85 -11.05
C PHE A 233 8.74 2.74 -10.21
N TRP A 234 8.82 2.23 -8.97
CA TRP A 234 7.66 2.20 -8.06
C TRP A 234 7.20 3.60 -7.66
N MET A 235 8.13 4.52 -7.42
CA MET A 235 7.81 5.90 -7.05
C MET A 235 7.04 6.66 -8.15
N LYS A 236 7.14 6.23 -9.41
CA LYS A 236 6.41 6.82 -10.54
C LYS A 236 4.89 6.74 -10.36
N GLU A 237 4.38 5.69 -9.71
CA GLU A 237 2.93 5.52 -9.46
C GLU A 237 2.33 6.62 -8.57
N TYR A 238 3.18 7.36 -7.87
CA TYR A 238 2.77 8.48 -7.03
C TYR A 238 2.89 9.84 -7.72
N GLU A 239 3.35 9.92 -8.96
CA GLU A 239 3.33 11.14 -9.80
C GLU A 239 3.77 12.42 -9.06
N ASP A 240 4.80 12.30 -8.22
CA ASP A 240 5.24 13.38 -7.34
C ASP A 240 6.77 13.40 -7.20
N GLU A 241 7.36 14.56 -7.45
CA GLU A 241 8.79 14.77 -7.30
C GLU A 241 9.18 14.72 -5.82
N ASN A 242 10.33 14.08 -5.53
CA ASN A 242 10.84 13.92 -4.18
C ASN A 242 9.85 13.22 -3.22
N PHE A 243 9.02 12.31 -3.73
CA PHE A 243 8.00 11.62 -2.93
C PHE A 243 8.59 10.92 -1.69
N SER A 244 9.77 10.32 -1.80
CA SER A 244 10.47 9.70 -0.65
C SER A 244 10.73 10.67 0.51
N HIS A 245 10.97 11.95 0.23
CA HIS A 245 11.10 13.01 1.25
C HIS A 245 9.75 13.32 1.89
N LYS A 246 8.68 13.41 1.10
CA LYS A 246 7.32 13.66 1.60
C LYS A 246 6.83 12.55 2.53
N ILE A 247 7.19 11.30 2.25
CA ILE A 247 6.91 10.18 3.16
C ILE A 247 7.71 10.31 4.46
N GLU A 248 8.98 10.72 4.41
CA GLU A 248 9.76 11.00 5.63
C GLU A 248 9.13 12.14 6.44
N GLU A 249 8.65 13.21 5.80
CA GLU A 249 7.93 14.29 6.47
C GLU A 249 6.66 13.80 7.18
N LEU A 250 5.87 12.93 6.54
CA LEU A 250 4.70 12.30 7.17
C LEU A 250 5.12 11.45 8.38
N TRP A 251 6.19 10.66 8.23
CA TRP A 251 6.71 9.89 9.35
C TRP A 251 7.16 10.79 10.51
N GLN A 252 7.82 11.91 10.24
CA GLN A 252 8.23 12.84 11.29
C GLN A 252 7.04 13.47 12.02
N GLN A 253 5.90 13.70 11.36
CA GLN A 253 4.66 14.14 12.02
C GLN A 253 4.09 13.07 12.96
N LEU A 254 4.19 11.80 12.58
CA LEU A 254 3.64 10.65 13.31
C LEU A 254 4.57 10.14 14.42
N LYS A 255 5.87 10.36 14.27
CA LYS A 255 6.91 9.86 15.17
C LYS A 255 6.67 10.20 16.65
N PRO A 256 6.29 11.43 17.05
CA PRO A 256 6.03 11.75 18.46
C PRO A 256 4.98 10.84 19.09
N PHE A 257 3.86 10.58 18.40
CA PHE A 257 2.84 9.66 18.87
C PHE A 257 3.37 8.23 18.95
N TYR A 258 4.07 7.76 17.91
CA TYR A 258 4.67 6.43 17.94
C TYR A 258 5.62 6.22 19.14
N LEU A 259 6.43 7.22 19.48
CA LEU A 259 7.35 7.12 20.62
C LEU A 259 6.62 7.00 21.96
N GLN A 260 5.45 7.62 22.11
CA GLN A 260 4.63 7.53 23.31
C GLN A 260 4.02 6.12 23.47
N ILE A 261 3.42 5.57 22.42
CA ILE A 261 2.85 4.22 22.48
C ILE A 261 3.94 3.16 22.62
N HIS A 262 5.10 3.34 21.99
CA HIS A 262 6.27 2.46 22.16
C HIS A 262 6.75 2.45 23.62
N ALA A 263 6.94 3.61 24.24
CA ALA A 263 7.41 3.71 25.62
C ALA A 263 6.42 3.05 26.61
N TYR A 264 5.12 3.29 26.42
CA TYR A 264 4.07 2.66 27.20
C TYR A 264 4.09 1.13 27.06
N VAL A 265 4.10 0.62 25.82
CA VAL A 265 4.15 -0.82 25.54
C VAL A 265 5.42 -1.45 26.12
N ARG A 266 6.58 -0.80 25.97
CA ARG A 266 7.84 -1.26 26.57
C ARG A 266 7.73 -1.39 28.08
N ARG A 267 7.11 -0.43 28.78
CA ARG A 267 6.85 -0.53 30.22
C ARG A 267 5.96 -1.72 30.54
N GLN A 268 4.86 -1.92 29.81
CA GLN A 268 3.95 -3.04 30.06
C GLN A 268 4.63 -4.40 29.81
N LEU A 269 5.44 -4.52 28.77
CA LEU A 269 6.29 -5.70 28.54
C LEU A 269 7.28 -5.90 29.70
N ARG A 270 7.88 -4.82 30.21
CA ARG A 270 8.80 -4.87 31.36
C ARG A 270 8.10 -5.31 32.64
N ASN A 271 6.87 -4.88 32.87
CA ASN A 271 6.04 -5.33 33.99
C ASN A 271 5.72 -6.83 33.89
N LYS A 272 5.51 -7.34 32.66
CA LYS A 272 5.18 -8.75 32.40
C LYS A 272 6.40 -9.68 32.46
N TYR A 273 7.50 -9.30 31.83
CA TYR A 273 8.67 -10.16 31.59
C TYR A 273 9.90 -9.81 32.45
N GLY A 274 9.88 -8.66 33.13
CA GLY A 274 10.97 -8.18 33.98
C GLY A 274 12.09 -7.44 33.24
N GLU A 275 12.86 -6.66 34.00
CA GLU A 275 13.89 -5.75 33.48
C GLU A 275 15.10 -6.46 32.85
N LYS A 276 15.31 -7.75 33.17
CA LYS A 276 16.37 -8.55 32.56
C LYS A 276 16.10 -8.84 31.09
N ILE A 277 14.83 -8.93 30.71
CA ILE A 277 14.38 -9.22 29.33
C ILE A 277 14.10 -7.92 28.59
N ILE A 278 13.45 -6.96 29.26
CA ILE A 278 13.06 -5.67 28.68
C ILE A 278 13.85 -4.54 29.32
N SER A 279 14.74 -3.92 28.54
CA SER A 279 15.45 -2.72 28.99
C SER A 279 14.48 -1.57 29.27
N LYS A 280 14.81 -0.72 30.26
CA LYS A 280 14.06 0.50 30.57
C LYS A 280 14.11 1.51 29.41
N ASP A 281 15.24 1.59 28.72
CA ASP A 281 15.52 2.62 27.72
C ASP A 281 16.05 2.06 26.40
N GLY A 282 16.05 0.74 26.20
CA GLY A 282 16.49 0.08 24.96
C GLY A 282 15.35 -0.27 24.01
N PRO A 283 15.67 -0.79 22.82
CA PRO A 283 14.67 -1.30 21.88
C PRO A 283 13.94 -2.53 22.44
N ILE A 284 12.71 -2.77 21.97
CA ILE A 284 11.88 -3.92 22.36
C ILE A 284 12.35 -5.18 21.59
N PRO A 285 12.52 -6.35 22.23
CA PRO A 285 12.79 -7.59 21.51
C PRO A 285 11.63 -7.97 20.57
N ALA A 286 11.90 -8.09 19.27
CA ALA A 286 10.87 -8.19 18.22
C ALA A 286 9.89 -9.36 18.38
N HIS A 287 10.33 -10.48 18.95
CA HIS A 287 9.50 -11.67 19.20
C HIS A 287 8.39 -11.51 20.26
N LEU A 288 8.39 -10.44 21.08
CA LEU A 288 7.46 -10.29 22.21
C LEU A 288 6.22 -9.45 21.89
N LEU A 289 6.03 -9.10 20.62
CA LEU A 289 5.00 -8.15 20.17
C LEU A 289 3.78 -8.84 19.55
N GLY A 290 3.59 -10.14 19.82
CA GLY A 290 2.38 -10.87 19.43
C GLY A 290 2.24 -11.14 17.93
N ASN A 291 3.29 -10.90 17.14
CA ASN A 291 3.30 -11.04 15.69
C ASN A 291 4.71 -11.41 15.20
N MET A 292 4.81 -12.29 14.20
CA MET A 292 6.09 -12.79 13.64
C MET A 292 7.07 -11.68 13.20
N TRP A 293 6.54 -10.54 12.75
CA TRP A 293 7.32 -9.39 12.24
C TRP A 293 7.23 -8.15 13.13
N ALA A 294 6.48 -8.21 14.23
CA ALA A 294 6.16 -7.04 15.04
C ALA A 294 5.53 -5.88 14.24
N GLN A 295 4.80 -6.18 13.17
CA GLN A 295 4.13 -5.16 12.34
C GLN A 295 2.86 -4.61 13.00
N THR A 296 2.19 -5.42 13.81
CA THR A 296 1.02 -5.06 14.62
C THR A 296 1.16 -5.71 15.99
N TRP A 297 0.68 -5.04 17.03
CA TRP A 297 0.91 -5.39 18.43
C TRP A 297 -0.40 -5.66 19.20
N ASN A 298 -1.54 -5.72 18.52
CA ASN A 298 -2.85 -5.96 19.13
C ASN A 298 -2.93 -7.27 19.92
N ASN A 299 -2.15 -8.28 19.53
CA ASN A 299 -2.17 -9.60 20.16
C ASN A 299 -1.56 -9.64 21.58
N ILE A 300 -0.92 -8.55 22.04
CA ILE A 300 -0.46 -8.38 23.44
C ILE A 300 -1.37 -7.44 24.24
N ALA A 301 -2.54 -7.07 23.71
CA ALA A 301 -3.45 -6.17 24.39
C ALA A 301 -4.00 -6.75 25.70
N ASP A 302 -4.07 -8.07 25.85
CA ASP A 302 -4.54 -8.77 27.04
C ASP A 302 -3.86 -8.30 28.33
N PHE A 303 -2.57 -7.99 28.29
CA PHE A 303 -1.82 -7.49 29.45
C PHE A 303 -1.28 -6.06 29.31
N THR A 304 -1.46 -5.41 28.16
CA THR A 304 -1.00 -4.02 27.95
C THR A 304 -2.12 -2.99 27.95
N THR A 305 -3.39 -3.41 27.89
CA THR A 305 -4.55 -2.51 27.88
C THR A 305 -4.57 -1.55 29.08
N PRO A 306 -4.74 -0.23 28.87
CA PRO A 306 -4.81 0.80 29.92
C PRO A 306 -5.72 0.50 31.10
N TYR A 307 -6.96 0.13 30.81
CA TYR A 307 -7.99 -0.14 31.81
C TYR A 307 -8.49 -1.59 31.70
N PRO A 308 -7.82 -2.57 32.34
CA PRO A 308 -8.22 -3.97 32.28
C PRO A 308 -9.68 -4.18 32.70
N GLY A 309 -10.43 -4.96 31.91
CA GLY A 309 -11.85 -5.23 32.17
C GLY A 309 -12.82 -4.23 31.56
N LYS A 310 -12.36 -3.06 31.11
CA LYS A 310 -13.18 -2.13 30.32
C LYS A 310 -13.05 -2.46 28.83
N LYS A 311 -14.14 -2.81 28.17
CA LYS A 311 -14.15 -3.14 26.75
C LYS A 311 -15.41 -2.56 26.13
N LEU A 312 -15.28 -2.11 24.89
CA LEU A 312 -16.46 -1.88 24.09
C LEU A 312 -17.17 -3.20 23.80
N PRO A 313 -18.49 -3.16 23.60
CA PRO A 313 -19.25 -4.34 23.20
C PRO A 313 -18.68 -4.99 21.92
N ASP A 314 -18.41 -6.30 21.98
CA ASP A 314 -18.20 -7.12 20.80
C ASP A 314 -19.55 -7.66 20.32
N VAL A 315 -19.91 -7.38 19.08
CA VAL A 315 -21.21 -7.74 18.50
C VAL A 315 -21.29 -9.18 18.02
N THR A 316 -20.21 -9.98 18.13
CA THR A 316 -20.17 -11.38 17.68
C THR A 316 -21.31 -12.22 18.25
N ASP A 317 -21.55 -12.15 19.57
CA ASP A 317 -22.64 -12.88 20.21
C ASP A 317 -24.03 -12.41 19.72
N ALA A 318 -24.18 -11.11 19.46
CA ALA A 318 -25.42 -10.55 18.92
C ALA A 318 -25.66 -11.05 17.49
N MET A 319 -24.62 -11.06 16.65
CA MET A 319 -24.67 -11.61 15.29
C MET A 319 -25.07 -13.08 15.30
N LEU A 320 -24.47 -13.90 16.17
CA LEU A 320 -24.81 -15.31 16.33
C LEU A 320 -26.27 -15.49 16.80
N LYS A 321 -26.71 -14.73 17.81
CA LYS A 321 -28.12 -14.76 18.30
C LYS A 321 -29.12 -14.34 17.24
N GLN A 322 -28.74 -13.41 16.37
CA GLN A 322 -29.55 -12.93 15.26
C GLN A 322 -29.41 -13.78 13.98
N ASN A 323 -28.80 -14.96 14.09
CA ASN A 323 -28.59 -15.93 13.01
C ASN A 323 -27.91 -15.29 11.78
N TYR A 324 -26.85 -14.51 11.99
CA TYR A 324 -26.02 -14.04 10.89
C TYR A 324 -25.34 -15.23 10.20
N ASP A 325 -25.38 -15.21 8.88
CA ASP A 325 -24.53 -16.01 8.00
C ASP A 325 -23.56 -15.09 7.26
N GLU A 326 -22.66 -15.68 6.48
CA GLU A 326 -21.64 -14.93 5.75
C GLU A 326 -22.27 -13.93 4.77
N VAL A 327 -23.36 -14.31 4.09
CA VAL A 327 -24.05 -13.43 3.14
C VAL A 327 -24.67 -12.22 3.85
N LYS A 328 -25.28 -12.40 5.02
CA LYS A 328 -25.87 -11.31 5.80
C LYS A 328 -24.82 -10.29 6.24
N ILE A 329 -23.60 -10.72 6.56
CA ILE A 329 -22.48 -9.81 6.85
C ILE A 329 -22.23 -8.87 5.67
N PHE A 330 -22.13 -9.40 4.46
CA PHE A 330 -21.96 -8.56 3.27
C PHE A 330 -23.21 -7.74 2.93
N ARG A 331 -24.42 -8.19 3.29
CA ARG A 331 -25.64 -7.37 3.11
C ARG A 331 -25.65 -6.16 4.03
N VAL A 332 -25.20 -6.31 5.27
CA VAL A 332 -25.05 -5.18 6.20
C VAL A 332 -24.03 -4.17 5.67
N ALA A 333 -22.91 -4.66 5.16
CA ALA A 333 -21.92 -3.75 4.60
C ALA A 333 -22.39 -3.11 3.27
N GLU A 334 -23.18 -3.78 2.42
CA GLU A 334 -23.83 -3.18 1.23
C GLU A 334 -24.82 -2.09 1.64
N ASP A 335 -25.58 -2.32 2.72
CA ASP A 335 -26.49 -1.33 3.29
C ASP A 335 -25.75 -0.06 3.71
N PHE A 336 -24.55 -0.17 4.29
CA PHE A 336 -23.70 0.99 4.58
C PHE A 336 -23.46 1.84 3.32
N PHE A 337 -22.98 1.24 2.23
CA PHE A 337 -22.70 1.98 0.99
C PHE A 337 -23.98 2.57 0.37
N THR A 338 -25.06 1.80 0.31
CA THR A 338 -26.32 2.28 -0.26
C THR A 338 -26.98 3.37 0.58
N SER A 339 -26.77 3.39 1.91
CA SER A 339 -27.21 4.48 2.79
C SER A 339 -26.57 5.83 2.42
N LEU A 340 -25.33 5.80 1.92
CA LEU A 340 -24.59 6.95 1.41
C LEU A 340 -25.02 7.35 -0.01
N ASN A 341 -26.07 6.74 -0.58
CA ASN A 341 -26.47 6.91 -1.97
C ASN A 341 -25.40 6.45 -2.98
N LEU A 342 -24.55 5.49 -2.58
CA LEU A 342 -23.62 4.81 -3.47
C LEU A 342 -24.28 3.57 -4.11
N SER A 343 -23.60 2.98 -5.08
CA SER A 343 -24.13 1.84 -5.86
C SER A 343 -24.35 0.58 -5.00
N ALA A 344 -25.47 -0.11 -5.20
CA ALA A 344 -25.65 -1.47 -4.70
C ALA A 344 -24.78 -2.47 -5.46
N MET A 345 -24.49 -3.61 -4.85
CA MET A 345 -23.70 -4.68 -5.47
C MET A 345 -24.52 -5.37 -6.57
N PRO A 346 -23.93 -5.62 -7.76
CA PRO A 346 -24.65 -6.26 -8.86
C PRO A 346 -24.97 -7.74 -8.54
N GLU A 347 -25.97 -8.33 -9.21
CA GLU A 347 -26.32 -9.74 -9.00
C GLU A 347 -25.15 -10.71 -9.25
N THR A 348 -24.27 -10.37 -10.19
CA THR A 348 -23.04 -11.11 -10.50
C THR A 348 -22.11 -11.22 -9.29
N PHE A 349 -22.02 -10.17 -8.47
CA PHE A 349 -21.23 -10.17 -7.24
C PHE A 349 -21.71 -11.25 -6.28
N TRP A 350 -23.01 -11.28 -5.99
CA TRP A 350 -23.61 -12.26 -5.07
C TRP A 350 -23.52 -13.70 -5.58
N LYS A 351 -23.62 -13.87 -6.90
CA LYS A 351 -23.59 -15.20 -7.54
C LYS A 351 -22.17 -15.78 -7.60
N ASN A 352 -21.17 -14.95 -7.88
CA ASN A 352 -19.83 -15.43 -8.24
C ASN A 352 -18.79 -15.26 -7.12
N SER A 353 -19.07 -14.46 -6.09
CA SER A 353 -18.16 -14.28 -4.96
C SER A 353 -18.06 -15.52 -4.07
N ILE A 354 -16.90 -15.71 -3.45
CA ILE A 354 -16.67 -16.73 -2.43
C ILE A 354 -16.69 -16.00 -1.09
N LEU A 355 -17.87 -15.93 -0.47
CA LEU A 355 -18.06 -15.27 0.82
C LEU A 355 -17.91 -16.24 2.01
N LYS A 356 -17.78 -17.54 1.73
CA LYS A 356 -17.62 -18.63 2.70
C LYS A 356 -16.60 -19.61 2.17
N LYS A 357 -15.75 -20.16 3.05
CA LYS A 357 -14.81 -21.22 2.66
C LYS A 357 -15.57 -22.45 2.12
N PRO A 358 -15.38 -22.86 0.86
CA PRO A 358 -15.94 -24.09 0.33
C PRO A 358 -15.33 -25.32 1.01
N ASN A 359 -16.13 -26.39 1.14
CA ASN A 359 -15.66 -27.65 1.70
C ASN A 359 -14.72 -28.36 0.72
N ASN A 360 -13.61 -28.93 1.23
CA ASN A 360 -12.67 -29.75 0.47
C ASN A 360 -12.05 -29.07 -0.77
N VAL A 361 -11.88 -27.75 -0.72
CA VAL A 361 -11.17 -27.00 -1.75
C VAL A 361 -10.07 -26.20 -1.06
N ASP A 362 -8.84 -26.39 -1.53
CA ASP A 362 -7.72 -25.55 -1.14
C ASP A 362 -7.80 -24.25 -1.92
N LEU A 363 -7.86 -23.12 -1.21
CA LEU A 363 -7.93 -21.79 -1.81
C LEU A 363 -7.15 -20.80 -0.95
N ILE A 364 -6.83 -19.65 -1.54
CA ILE A 364 -6.22 -18.54 -0.81
C ILE A 364 -7.30 -17.91 0.06
N CYS A 365 -7.27 -18.11 1.38
CA CYS A 365 -8.32 -17.59 2.27
C CYS A 365 -8.20 -16.10 2.60
N HIS A 366 -7.05 -15.48 2.37
CA HIS A 366 -6.86 -14.04 2.57
C HIS A 366 -7.91 -13.26 1.78
N ALA A 367 -8.57 -12.30 2.44
CA ALA A 367 -9.60 -11.47 1.84
C ALA A 367 -9.04 -10.69 0.63
N SER A 368 -9.85 -10.53 -0.41
CA SER A 368 -9.47 -9.82 -1.63
C SER A 368 -10.70 -9.49 -2.47
N ALA A 369 -10.68 -8.31 -3.09
CA ALA A 369 -11.65 -7.84 -4.06
C ALA A 369 -11.07 -7.87 -5.49
N TRP A 370 -11.91 -8.20 -6.47
CA TRP A 370 -11.49 -8.47 -7.85
C TRP A 370 -12.39 -7.74 -8.86
N ASP A 371 -11.79 -6.91 -9.72
CA ASP A 371 -12.41 -6.34 -10.93
C ASP A 371 -12.07 -7.23 -12.14
N PHE A 372 -13.09 -7.73 -12.86
CA PHE A 372 -12.91 -8.56 -14.05
C PHE A 372 -12.83 -7.76 -15.35
N TYR A 373 -12.74 -6.42 -15.25
CA TYR A 373 -12.50 -5.45 -16.32
C TYR A 373 -13.57 -5.39 -17.41
N ASP A 374 -14.66 -6.13 -17.28
CA ASP A 374 -15.80 -6.13 -18.22
C ASP A 374 -16.91 -5.13 -17.85
N GLY A 375 -16.75 -4.44 -16.71
CA GLY A 375 -17.69 -3.46 -16.17
C GLY A 375 -18.96 -4.07 -15.56
N LYS A 376 -18.99 -5.40 -15.35
CA LYS A 376 -20.18 -6.14 -14.90
C LYS A 376 -19.87 -7.13 -13.77
N ASP A 377 -18.71 -7.78 -13.81
CA ASP A 377 -18.34 -8.83 -12.86
C ASP A 377 -17.29 -8.30 -11.88
N PHE A 378 -17.69 -8.28 -10.60
CA PHE A 378 -16.87 -7.85 -9.48
C PHE A 378 -17.08 -8.86 -8.38
N ARG A 379 -16.02 -9.30 -7.71
CA ARG A 379 -16.12 -10.42 -6.75
C ARG A 379 -15.27 -10.18 -5.52
N ILE A 380 -15.72 -10.71 -4.40
CA ILE A 380 -14.90 -10.89 -3.19
C ILE A 380 -14.60 -12.37 -3.01
N LYS A 381 -13.37 -12.65 -2.56
CA LYS A 381 -12.96 -13.97 -2.06
C LYS A 381 -12.47 -13.82 -0.62
N GLN A 382 -13.30 -14.21 0.33
CA GLN A 382 -13.03 -14.15 1.77
C GLN A 382 -13.56 -15.43 2.47
N CYS A 383 -12.72 -16.06 3.29
CA CYS A 383 -13.13 -17.17 4.15
C CYS A 383 -13.82 -16.64 5.42
N THR A 384 -14.99 -16.02 5.26
CA THR A 384 -15.68 -15.26 6.30
C THR A 384 -16.12 -16.11 7.48
N ARG A 385 -15.88 -15.61 8.68
CA ARG A 385 -16.35 -16.14 9.97
C ARG A 385 -17.40 -15.19 10.54
N ILE A 386 -18.31 -15.73 11.36
CA ILE A 386 -19.37 -14.91 11.97
C ILE A 386 -18.83 -14.24 13.24
N ASN A 387 -18.13 -13.12 13.08
CA ASN A 387 -17.61 -12.29 14.17
C ASN A 387 -17.50 -10.81 13.75
N MET A 388 -17.22 -9.93 14.72
CA MET A 388 -17.09 -8.49 14.48
C MET A 388 -15.88 -8.14 13.60
N GLU A 389 -14.77 -8.87 13.69
CA GLU A 389 -13.57 -8.64 12.88
C GLU A 389 -13.89 -8.81 11.38
N ASP A 390 -14.47 -9.95 11.02
CA ASP A 390 -14.84 -10.28 9.65
C ASP A 390 -16.00 -9.40 9.13
N LEU A 391 -16.86 -8.86 10.01
CA LEU A 391 -17.82 -7.81 9.67
C LEU A 391 -17.13 -6.53 9.20
N LEU A 392 -16.10 -6.07 9.91
CA LEU A 392 -15.33 -4.88 9.52
C LEU A 392 -14.45 -5.13 8.29
N THR A 393 -13.94 -6.35 8.13
CA THR A 393 -13.24 -6.77 6.90
C THR A 393 -14.18 -6.76 5.70
N ALA A 394 -15.43 -7.20 5.84
CA ALA A 394 -16.41 -7.13 4.76
C ALA A 394 -16.71 -5.68 4.31
N HIS A 395 -16.71 -4.71 5.24
CA HIS A 395 -16.81 -3.28 4.90
C HIS A 395 -15.57 -2.80 4.12
N HIS A 396 -14.38 -3.20 4.55
CA HIS A 396 -13.13 -2.86 3.86
C HIS A 396 -13.14 -3.39 2.42
N GLU A 397 -13.40 -4.69 2.24
CA GLU A 397 -13.38 -5.33 0.91
C GLU A 397 -14.48 -4.80 -0.01
N MET A 398 -15.67 -4.47 0.50
CA MET A 398 -16.68 -3.80 -0.32
C MET A 398 -16.34 -2.36 -0.65
N GLY A 399 -15.45 -1.70 0.09
CA GLY A 399 -14.87 -0.42 -0.33
C GLY A 399 -14.14 -0.54 -1.66
N HIS A 400 -13.34 -1.61 -1.84
CA HIS A 400 -12.69 -1.89 -3.13
C HIS A 400 -13.69 -2.13 -4.24
N ILE A 401 -14.72 -2.96 -3.99
CA ILE A 401 -15.80 -3.19 -4.98
C ILE A 401 -16.51 -1.88 -5.32
N GLN A 402 -16.74 -1.03 -4.33
CA GLN A 402 -17.39 0.26 -4.56
C GLN A 402 -16.54 1.16 -5.45
N TYR A 403 -15.22 1.18 -5.24
CA TYR A 403 -14.30 1.90 -6.12
C TYR A 403 -14.35 1.35 -7.55
N PHE A 404 -14.33 0.03 -7.73
CA PHE A 404 -14.50 -0.61 -9.05
C PHE A 404 -15.78 -0.17 -9.74
N LEU A 405 -16.89 -0.14 -9.00
CA LEU A 405 -18.19 0.27 -9.53
C LEU A 405 -18.21 1.74 -9.98
N GLN A 406 -17.46 2.63 -9.31
CA GLN A 406 -17.42 4.05 -9.66
C GLN A 406 -16.63 4.33 -10.94
N TYR A 407 -15.47 3.69 -11.13
CA TYR A 407 -14.64 3.93 -12.32
C TYR A 407 -14.85 2.95 -13.48
N LYS A 408 -15.81 2.01 -13.38
CA LYS A 408 -16.00 0.94 -14.38
C LYS A 408 -16.19 1.40 -15.82
N ASN A 409 -16.65 2.65 -16.02
CA ASN A 409 -16.91 3.26 -17.32
C ASN A 409 -15.70 4.02 -17.89
N LEU A 410 -14.61 4.16 -17.13
CA LEU A 410 -13.37 4.75 -17.62
C LEU A 410 -12.67 3.79 -18.60
N PRO A 411 -11.78 4.32 -19.47
CA PRO A 411 -10.80 3.51 -20.18
C PRO A 411 -10.11 2.52 -19.25
N THR A 412 -9.83 1.30 -19.72
CA THR A 412 -9.27 0.20 -18.93
C THR A 412 -7.98 0.59 -18.22
N VAL A 413 -7.15 1.44 -18.84
CA VAL A 413 -5.91 1.97 -18.24
C VAL A 413 -6.15 2.88 -17.03
N TYR A 414 -7.36 3.42 -16.86
CA TYR A 414 -7.76 4.27 -15.74
C TYR A 414 -8.53 3.55 -14.63
N LYS A 415 -8.78 2.24 -14.75
CA LYS A 415 -9.52 1.43 -13.78
C LYS A 415 -8.65 1.01 -12.59
N GLU A 416 -8.04 2.00 -11.97
CA GLU A 416 -7.15 1.88 -10.81
C GLU A 416 -7.48 3.01 -9.82
N GLY A 417 -7.03 2.89 -8.57
CA GLY A 417 -7.05 4.03 -7.65
C GLY A 417 -6.17 5.18 -8.15
N ALA A 418 -6.46 6.41 -7.69
CA ALA A 418 -5.69 7.59 -8.09
C ALA A 418 -4.17 7.45 -7.84
N ASN A 419 -3.81 6.70 -6.79
CA ASN A 419 -2.52 6.04 -6.62
C ASN A 419 -2.74 4.76 -5.77
N PRO A 420 -1.74 3.88 -5.58
CA PRO A 420 -1.92 2.63 -4.83
C PRO A 420 -2.47 2.79 -3.41
N GLY A 421 -2.11 3.87 -2.71
CA GLY A 421 -2.57 4.14 -1.35
C GLY A 421 -4.04 4.55 -1.27
N PHE A 422 -4.61 5.15 -2.32
CA PHE A 422 -6.03 5.53 -2.36
C PHE A 422 -6.94 4.30 -2.32
N HIS A 423 -6.56 3.23 -3.02
CA HIS A 423 -7.41 2.04 -3.11
C HIS A 423 -7.56 1.40 -1.72
N GLU A 424 -6.45 1.19 -1.04
CA GLU A 424 -6.40 0.69 0.35
C GLU A 424 -7.11 1.62 1.35
N ALA A 425 -7.05 2.95 1.15
CA ALA A 425 -7.66 3.90 2.06
C ALA A 425 -9.19 3.94 1.99
N VAL A 426 -9.78 3.62 0.83
CA VAL A 426 -11.23 3.68 0.60
C VAL A 426 -11.98 2.68 1.49
N GLY A 427 -11.54 1.42 1.50
CA GLY A 427 -12.11 0.40 2.39
C GLY A 427 -11.93 0.76 3.86
N ASP A 428 -10.71 1.15 4.25
CA ASP A 428 -10.39 1.49 5.63
C ASP A 428 -11.18 2.69 6.16
N THR A 429 -11.44 3.69 5.33
CA THR A 429 -12.23 4.89 5.71
C THR A 429 -13.64 4.50 6.13
N ILE A 430 -14.27 3.57 5.39
CA ILE A 430 -15.63 3.09 5.71
C ILE A 430 -15.63 2.27 6.99
N SER A 431 -14.63 1.39 7.16
CA SER A 431 -14.50 0.58 8.37
C SER A 431 -14.29 1.42 9.65
N LEU A 432 -13.79 2.67 9.55
CA LEU A 432 -13.74 3.57 10.71
C LEU A 432 -15.14 3.91 11.23
N SER A 433 -16.04 4.35 10.36
CA SER A 433 -17.45 4.67 10.70
C SER A 433 -18.24 3.41 11.08
N ALA A 434 -18.08 2.32 10.33
CA ALA A 434 -18.77 1.06 10.60
C ALA A 434 -18.40 0.41 11.95
N SER A 435 -17.26 0.81 12.53
CA SER A 435 -16.80 0.32 13.84
C SER A 435 -17.31 1.13 15.04
N THR A 436 -18.10 2.18 14.82
CA THR A 436 -18.62 3.05 15.89
C THR A 436 -19.80 2.40 16.62
N LEU A 437 -19.93 2.69 17.92
CA LEU A 437 -21.07 2.19 18.72
C LEU A 437 -22.41 2.71 18.20
N GLU A 438 -22.44 3.96 17.72
CA GLU A 438 -23.62 4.56 17.11
C GLU A 438 -24.08 3.74 15.90
N HIS A 439 -23.18 3.44 14.96
CA HIS A 439 -23.51 2.62 13.81
C HIS A 439 -23.96 1.21 14.21
N LEU A 440 -23.23 0.54 15.10
CA LEU A 440 -23.59 -0.81 15.57
C LEU A 440 -24.97 -0.86 16.24
N LYS A 441 -25.39 0.23 16.88
CA LYS A 441 -26.76 0.40 17.40
C LYS A 441 -27.77 0.61 16.28
N GLU A 442 -27.47 1.46 15.30
CA GLU A 442 -28.36 1.72 14.16
C GLU A 442 -28.70 0.44 13.37
N ILE A 443 -27.73 -0.45 13.18
CA ILE A 443 -27.94 -1.74 12.50
C ILE A 443 -28.49 -2.84 13.44
N GLY A 444 -28.85 -2.49 14.69
CA GLY A 444 -29.49 -3.38 15.64
C GLY A 444 -28.58 -4.45 16.25
N LEU A 445 -27.25 -4.30 16.16
CA LEU A 445 -26.28 -5.19 16.82
C LEU A 445 -25.96 -4.76 18.26
N LEU A 446 -26.28 -3.53 18.63
CA LEU A 446 -26.26 -3.01 19.99
C LEU A 446 -27.61 -2.43 20.40
N ASN A 447 -28.00 -2.63 21.66
CA ASN A 447 -29.26 -2.09 22.20
C ASN A 447 -29.11 -0.62 22.62
N GLU A 448 -28.00 -0.30 23.29
CA GLU A 448 -27.70 1.01 23.85
C GLU A 448 -26.27 1.40 23.51
N VAL A 449 -26.02 2.71 23.42
CA VAL A 449 -24.68 3.27 23.32
C VAL A 449 -24.31 3.70 24.73
N ASP A 450 -23.43 2.95 25.38
CA ASP A 450 -22.82 3.34 26.65
C ASP A 450 -21.41 3.87 26.35
N THR A 451 -21.16 5.12 26.73
CA THR A 451 -19.88 5.79 26.51
C THR A 451 -19.05 5.72 27.78
N ASP A 452 -18.47 4.53 28.04
CA ASP A 452 -17.41 4.41 29.04
C ASP A 452 -16.10 4.97 28.45
N ASP A 453 -15.67 6.13 28.94
CA ASP A 453 -14.44 6.80 28.50
C ASP A 453 -13.21 5.89 28.59
N GLU A 454 -13.15 5.01 29.60
CA GLU A 454 -12.05 4.04 29.76
C GLU A 454 -12.10 2.98 28.66
N ALA A 455 -13.30 2.53 28.28
CA ALA A 455 -13.49 1.57 27.19
C ALA A 455 -13.21 2.20 25.82
N MET A 456 -13.62 3.46 25.60
CA MET A 456 -13.29 4.24 24.40
C MET A 456 -11.78 4.44 24.26
N LEU A 457 -11.09 4.77 25.35
CA LEU A 457 -9.64 4.88 25.34
C LEU A 457 -8.97 3.53 25.03
N ASN A 458 -9.46 2.44 25.63
CA ASN A 458 -8.97 1.09 25.30
C ASN A 458 -9.17 0.76 23.81
N GLN A 459 -10.29 1.18 23.20
CA GLN A 459 -10.52 0.99 21.76
C GLN A 459 -9.51 1.79 20.92
N LEU A 460 -9.27 3.06 21.27
CA LEU A 460 -8.23 3.86 20.62
C LEU A 460 -6.86 3.20 20.78
N TYR A 461 -6.53 2.68 21.96
CA TYR A 461 -5.28 1.97 22.20
C TYR A 461 -5.15 0.73 21.31
N LEU A 462 -6.19 -0.11 21.21
CA LEU A 462 -6.22 -1.27 20.32
C LEU A 462 -6.04 -0.88 18.85
N LYS A 463 -6.73 0.16 18.39
CA LYS A 463 -6.54 0.73 17.04
C LYS A 463 -5.10 1.25 16.87
N GLY A 464 -4.51 1.85 17.90
CA GLY A 464 -3.12 2.29 17.94
C GLY A 464 -2.13 1.14 17.76
N LEU A 465 -2.35 0.02 18.44
CA LEU A 465 -1.55 -1.21 18.30
C LEU A 465 -1.70 -1.91 16.93
N ASN A 466 -2.68 -1.53 16.12
CA ASN A 466 -2.83 -2.02 14.75
C ASN A 466 -2.33 -1.03 13.70
N LYS A 467 -2.68 0.26 13.84
CA LYS A 467 -2.42 1.27 12.81
C LYS A 467 -1.15 2.08 13.06
N ILE A 468 -0.93 2.53 14.29
CA ILE A 468 0.15 3.47 14.60
C ILE A 468 1.50 2.76 14.66
N VAL A 469 1.53 1.57 15.24
CA VAL A 469 2.76 0.77 15.34
C VAL A 469 3.17 0.12 14.02
N PHE A 470 2.23 0.03 13.07
CA PHE A 470 2.45 -0.48 11.73
C PHE A 470 3.14 0.54 10.81
N LEU A 471 2.86 1.83 10.96
CA LEU A 471 3.46 2.91 10.15
C LEU A 471 4.99 2.86 10.08
N PRO A 472 5.77 2.74 11.18
CA PRO A 472 7.21 2.64 11.08
C PRO A 472 7.68 1.36 10.39
N PHE A 473 6.98 0.23 10.60
CA PHE A 473 7.27 -1.03 9.91
C PHE A 473 7.11 -0.87 8.39
N ALA A 474 5.96 -0.34 7.97
CA ALA A 474 5.66 -0.16 6.57
C ALA A 474 6.64 0.81 5.89
N TYR A 475 6.97 1.90 6.58
CA TYR A 475 7.94 2.87 6.08
C TYR A 475 9.34 2.27 5.93
N MET A 476 9.84 1.61 6.98
CA MET A 476 11.21 1.09 6.97
C MET A 476 11.40 -0.05 5.95
N MET A 477 10.35 -0.83 5.68
CA MET A 477 10.39 -1.93 4.72
C MET A 477 10.70 -1.43 3.31
N ASP A 478 9.99 -0.40 2.86
CA ASP A 478 10.24 0.20 1.55
C ASP A 478 11.45 1.10 1.52
N LYS A 479 11.76 1.81 2.62
CA LYS A 479 13.04 2.53 2.74
C LYS A 479 14.24 1.58 2.56
N TRP A 480 14.18 0.37 3.13
CA TRP A 480 15.20 -0.66 2.92
C TRP A 480 15.22 -1.14 1.47
N ARG A 481 14.07 -1.47 0.87
CA ARG A 481 14.01 -1.92 -0.54
C ARG A 481 14.49 -0.86 -1.52
N TRP A 482 14.19 0.42 -1.28
CA TRP A 482 14.71 1.52 -2.09
C TRP A 482 16.22 1.55 -2.03
N GLY A 483 16.81 1.42 -0.84
CA GLY A 483 18.25 1.36 -0.67
C GLY A 483 18.89 0.18 -1.41
N VAL A 484 18.23 -0.98 -1.41
CA VAL A 484 18.66 -2.17 -2.17
C VAL A 484 18.61 -1.93 -3.68
N PHE A 485 17.48 -1.43 -4.21
CA PHE A 485 17.34 -1.15 -5.65
C PHE A 485 18.31 -0.05 -6.11
N GLN A 486 18.51 0.99 -5.31
CA GLN A 486 19.48 2.06 -5.56
C GLN A 486 20.93 1.63 -5.36
N SER A 487 21.20 0.38 -4.97
CA SER A 487 22.54 -0.14 -4.67
C SER A 487 23.29 0.63 -3.57
N THR A 488 22.57 1.34 -2.69
CA THR A 488 23.13 1.96 -1.47
C THR A 488 23.18 0.98 -0.30
N ILE A 489 22.40 -0.10 -0.38
CA ILE A 489 22.48 -1.29 0.48
C ILE A 489 22.90 -2.45 -0.41
N LEU A 490 24.07 -3.02 -0.16
CA LEU A 490 24.67 -4.10 -0.96
C LEU A 490 24.35 -5.49 -0.38
N PRO A 491 24.40 -6.58 -1.17
CA PRO A 491 24.04 -7.94 -0.73
C PRO A 491 24.75 -8.47 0.52
N ASP A 492 25.96 -8.00 0.78
CA ASP A 492 26.80 -8.30 1.94
C ASP A 492 26.46 -7.43 3.18
N THR A 493 25.47 -6.54 3.06
CA THR A 493 24.99 -5.67 4.13
C THR A 493 23.46 -5.67 4.27
N TYR A 494 22.76 -6.55 3.53
CA TYR A 494 21.30 -6.62 3.49
C TYR A 494 20.70 -6.78 4.88
N ASN A 495 21.19 -7.75 5.65
CA ASN A 495 20.53 -8.13 6.90
C ASN A 495 20.84 -7.14 8.03
N CYS A 496 22.09 -6.68 8.14
CA CYS A 496 22.45 -5.71 9.16
C CYS A 496 21.83 -4.33 8.89
N ASN A 497 21.67 -3.93 7.63
CA ASN A 497 20.97 -2.68 7.31
C ASN A 497 19.46 -2.77 7.62
N TRP A 498 18.83 -3.93 7.38
CA TRP A 498 17.46 -4.18 7.80
C TRP A 498 17.28 -3.96 9.31
N TRP A 499 18.14 -4.58 10.13
CA TRP A 499 18.06 -4.42 11.60
C TRP A 499 18.41 -3.02 12.09
N LYS A 500 19.33 -2.32 11.40
CA LYS A 500 19.60 -0.91 11.66
C LYS A 500 18.34 -0.06 11.46
N LEU A 501 17.60 -0.28 10.37
CA LEU A 501 16.37 0.45 10.09
C LEU A 501 15.23 0.06 11.05
N ALA A 502 15.10 -1.23 11.39
CA ALA A 502 14.12 -1.69 12.38
C ALA A 502 14.36 -1.05 13.75
N GLU A 503 15.62 -0.95 14.17
CA GLU A 503 15.97 -0.23 15.39
C GLU A 503 15.73 1.28 15.25
N GLU A 504 16.09 1.90 14.13
CA GLU A 504 15.96 3.35 13.93
C GLU A 504 14.51 3.84 13.87
N TYR A 505 13.62 3.07 13.22
CA TYR A 505 12.24 3.48 12.96
C TYR A 505 11.23 2.83 13.92
N GLN A 506 11.39 1.54 14.24
CA GLN A 506 10.47 0.84 15.14
C GLN A 506 11.01 0.72 16.57
N GLY A 507 12.30 0.95 16.81
CA GLY A 507 12.86 0.75 18.14
C GLY A 507 12.71 -0.68 18.63
N ILE A 508 12.92 -1.63 17.72
CA ILE A 508 12.95 -3.06 18.02
C ILE A 508 14.33 -3.64 17.74
N ALA A 509 14.65 -4.76 18.38
CA ALA A 509 15.89 -5.50 18.17
C ALA A 509 15.59 -7.00 18.00
N PRO A 510 16.43 -7.73 17.24
CA PRO A 510 16.28 -9.17 17.14
C PRO A 510 16.55 -9.82 18.51
N PRO A 511 15.83 -10.90 18.87
CA PRO A 511 16.01 -11.56 20.17
C PRO A 511 17.28 -12.41 20.27
N VAL A 512 17.95 -12.63 19.14
CA VAL A 512 19.22 -13.33 18.99
C VAL A 512 20.12 -12.50 18.08
N GLU A 513 21.43 -12.66 18.23
CA GLU A 513 22.38 -12.05 17.31
C GLU A 513 22.16 -12.59 15.89
N ARG A 514 22.19 -11.68 14.91
CA ARG A 514 22.02 -11.98 13.48
C ARG A 514 23.33 -11.69 12.76
N SER A 515 23.52 -12.29 11.59
CA SER A 515 24.66 -11.98 10.72
C SER A 515 24.22 -11.77 9.28
N GLU A 516 25.17 -11.56 8.38
CA GLU A 516 24.91 -11.51 6.94
C GLU A 516 24.74 -12.91 6.32
N ASP A 517 24.94 -13.99 7.08
CA ASP A 517 24.53 -15.34 6.63
C ASP A 517 23.01 -15.53 6.74
N ASP A 518 22.33 -14.62 7.44
CA ASP A 518 20.88 -14.55 7.54
C ASP A 518 20.29 -13.63 6.45
N PHE A 519 18.98 -13.71 6.24
CA PHE A 519 18.23 -12.81 5.36
C PHE A 519 16.80 -12.63 5.88
N ASP A 520 16.69 -11.92 7.01
CA ASP A 520 15.44 -11.68 7.72
C ASP A 520 14.37 -10.91 6.93
N PRO A 521 14.67 -9.92 6.05
CA PRO A 521 13.64 -9.32 5.21
C PRO A 521 12.96 -10.32 4.27
N GLY A 522 13.65 -11.39 3.87
CA GLY A 522 13.08 -12.48 3.07
C GLY A 522 12.05 -13.34 3.83
N ALA A 523 11.99 -13.22 5.16
CA ALA A 523 11.00 -13.91 5.98
C ALA A 523 9.65 -13.17 6.04
N LYS A 524 9.46 -12.10 5.25
CA LYS A 524 8.20 -11.37 5.05
C LYS A 524 7.70 -11.56 3.62
N TYR A 525 6.44 -11.99 3.48
CA TYR A 525 5.82 -12.32 2.18
C TYR A 525 5.98 -11.23 1.12
N HIS A 526 5.63 -9.97 1.41
CA HIS A 526 5.68 -8.88 0.42
C HIS A 526 7.09 -8.60 -0.13
N THR A 527 8.15 -8.91 0.63
CA THR A 527 9.53 -8.82 0.14
C THR A 527 9.80 -9.82 -0.98
N ILE A 528 9.31 -11.06 -0.82
CA ILE A 528 9.58 -12.16 -1.74
C ILE A 528 8.55 -12.29 -2.86
N ALA A 529 7.40 -11.64 -2.72
CA ALA A 529 6.30 -11.68 -3.68
C ALA A 529 6.29 -10.47 -4.64
N ASN A 530 7.32 -9.62 -4.61
CA ASN A 530 7.40 -8.40 -5.44
C ASN A 530 6.19 -7.45 -5.24
N VAL A 531 5.71 -7.31 -4.00
CA VAL A 531 4.57 -6.43 -3.68
C VAL A 531 5.09 -5.18 -2.98
N GLU A 532 4.90 -4.01 -3.59
CA GLU A 532 5.22 -2.70 -3.00
C GLU A 532 4.45 -2.49 -1.67
N TYR A 533 5.07 -1.83 -0.69
CA TYR A 533 4.54 -1.77 0.69
C TYR A 533 4.14 -0.36 1.14
N LEU A 534 4.67 0.69 0.50
CA LEU A 534 4.36 2.07 0.81
C LEU A 534 2.87 2.39 0.62
N ARG A 535 2.15 1.65 -0.24
CA ARG A 535 0.68 1.72 -0.34
C ARG A 535 -0.03 1.66 1.03
N TYR A 536 0.44 0.79 1.93
CA TYR A 536 -0.18 0.62 3.25
C TYR A 536 0.16 1.79 4.18
N PHE A 537 1.39 2.31 4.11
CA PHE A 537 1.78 3.51 4.87
C PHE A 537 0.90 4.70 4.47
N ILE A 538 0.75 4.93 3.16
CA ILE A 538 -0.06 6.03 2.63
C ILE A 538 -1.52 5.85 3.02
N SER A 539 -2.07 4.64 2.84
CA SER A 539 -3.44 4.32 3.23
C SER A 539 -3.72 4.67 4.68
N PHE A 540 -2.81 4.31 5.59
CA PHE A 540 -2.97 4.55 7.02
C PHE A 540 -2.89 6.03 7.39
N VAL A 541 -2.37 6.89 6.53
CA VAL A 541 -2.41 8.35 6.70
C VAL A 541 -3.68 8.92 6.07
N ILE A 542 -3.90 8.67 4.78
CA ILE A 542 -4.92 9.40 4.01
C ILE A 542 -6.35 8.95 4.35
N GLN A 543 -6.55 7.73 4.87
CA GLN A 543 -7.88 7.29 5.32
C GLN A 543 -8.45 8.20 6.40
N PHE A 544 -7.60 8.77 7.26
CA PHE A 544 -8.06 9.71 8.31
C PHE A 544 -8.30 11.11 7.75
N GLN A 545 -7.62 11.49 6.67
CA GLN A 545 -7.93 12.72 5.94
C GLN A 545 -9.30 12.60 5.24
N PHE A 546 -9.57 11.45 4.61
CA PHE A 546 -10.87 11.16 4.00
C PHE A 546 -11.96 11.11 5.06
N HIS A 547 -11.77 10.33 6.13
CA HIS A 547 -12.72 10.23 7.24
C HIS A 547 -13.05 11.61 7.80
N LYS A 548 -12.04 12.44 8.11
CA LYS A 548 -12.27 13.82 8.59
C LYS A 548 -13.11 14.64 7.62
N ALA A 549 -12.79 14.64 6.33
CA ALA A 549 -13.54 15.40 5.34
C ALA A 549 -15.00 14.92 5.22
N LEU A 550 -15.22 13.61 5.20
CA LEU A 550 -16.56 13.02 5.13
C LEU A 550 -17.38 13.27 6.41
N CYS A 551 -16.75 13.26 7.57
CA CYS A 551 -17.40 13.61 8.84
C CYS A 551 -17.85 15.06 8.90
N ILE A 552 -17.03 15.98 8.36
CA ILE A 552 -17.40 17.39 8.24
C ILE A 552 -18.60 17.54 7.30
N GLU A 553 -18.54 16.89 6.12
CA GLU A 553 -19.63 16.93 5.15
C GLU A 553 -20.93 16.31 5.69
N ALA A 554 -20.81 15.27 6.53
CA ALA A 554 -21.96 14.65 7.20
C ALA A 554 -22.53 15.48 8.36
N GLY A 555 -21.87 16.57 8.79
CA GLY A 555 -22.24 17.32 9.99
C GLY A 555 -21.96 16.58 11.29
N GLU A 556 -21.13 15.53 11.24
CA GLU A 556 -20.76 14.65 12.36
C GLU A 556 -19.49 15.11 13.08
N TYR A 557 -18.77 16.08 12.50
CA TYR A 557 -17.55 16.63 13.09
C TYR A 557 -17.39 18.12 12.76
N ASP A 558 -17.19 18.95 13.78
CA ASP A 558 -16.85 20.36 13.63
C ASP A 558 -15.40 20.61 14.09
N PRO A 559 -14.46 20.91 13.17
CA PRO A 559 -13.09 21.24 13.53
C PRO A 559 -12.94 22.50 14.41
N ALA A 560 -13.95 23.38 14.44
CA ALA A 560 -13.96 24.55 15.32
C ALA A 560 -14.39 24.21 16.75
N ASP A 561 -15.08 23.09 16.97
CA ASP A 561 -15.45 22.56 18.28
C ASP A 561 -15.23 21.03 18.36
N PRO A 562 -13.96 20.59 18.37
CA PRO A 562 -13.62 19.16 18.41
C PRO A 562 -14.00 18.48 19.74
N SER A 563 -14.45 19.25 20.73
CA SER A 563 -14.86 18.75 22.05
C SER A 563 -16.30 18.25 22.08
N ASN A 564 -17.15 18.72 21.15
CA ASN A 564 -18.55 18.33 21.09
C ASN A 564 -18.75 16.89 20.61
N LYS A 565 -18.04 16.47 19.56
CA LYS A 565 -18.00 15.08 19.08
C LYS A 565 -16.61 14.79 18.55
N LEU A 566 -15.96 13.76 19.08
CA LEU A 566 -14.61 13.39 18.68
C LEU A 566 -14.63 12.79 17.26
N LEU A 567 -13.59 13.05 16.48
CA LEU A 567 -13.45 12.45 15.14
C LEU A 567 -13.50 10.90 15.18
N SER A 568 -13.03 10.30 16.28
CA SER A 568 -13.10 8.86 16.51
C SER A 568 -14.50 8.30 16.78
N GLN A 569 -15.49 9.18 16.98
CA GLN A 569 -16.89 8.84 17.22
C GLN A 569 -17.79 9.17 16.02
N CYS A 570 -17.25 9.82 14.99
CA CYS A 570 -18.02 10.16 13.78
C CYS A 570 -18.55 8.90 13.07
N ASN A 571 -19.83 8.94 12.70
CA ASN A 571 -20.50 7.92 11.90
C ASN A 571 -21.16 8.55 10.67
N ILE A 572 -20.60 8.32 9.48
CA ILE A 572 -21.15 8.90 8.23
C ILE A 572 -22.36 8.15 7.68
N TYR A 573 -22.80 7.04 8.29
CA TYR A 573 -23.91 6.21 7.81
C TYR A 573 -25.18 7.04 7.56
N GLY A 574 -25.84 6.82 6.41
CA GLY A 574 -27.03 7.57 5.99
C GLY A 574 -26.77 8.98 5.43
N SER A 575 -25.54 9.49 5.47
CA SER A 575 -25.20 10.80 4.91
C SER A 575 -25.00 10.74 3.39
N LYS A 576 -26.01 11.18 2.65
CA LYS A 576 -25.96 11.26 1.18
C LYS A 576 -24.99 12.33 0.68
N ASP A 577 -24.79 13.40 1.45
CA ASP A 577 -23.86 14.48 1.10
C ASP A 577 -22.41 13.99 1.22
N ALA A 578 -22.06 13.29 2.31
CA ALA A 578 -20.76 12.62 2.44
C ALA A 578 -20.57 11.56 1.34
N GLY A 579 -21.59 10.79 1.02
CA GLY A 579 -21.54 9.82 -0.08
C GLY A 579 -21.30 10.45 -1.45
N LYS A 580 -21.95 11.58 -1.76
CA LYS A 580 -21.71 12.35 -2.99
C LYS A 580 -20.29 12.90 -3.06
N LEU A 581 -19.76 13.41 -1.94
CA LEU A 581 -18.38 13.87 -1.85
C LEU A 581 -17.41 12.71 -2.10
N PHE A 582 -17.64 11.56 -1.46
CA PHE A 582 -16.82 10.36 -1.63
C PHE A 582 -16.84 9.85 -3.07
N GLN A 583 -18.04 9.71 -3.65
CA GLN A 583 -18.26 9.33 -5.04
C GLN A 583 -17.46 10.22 -6.01
N SER A 584 -17.47 11.55 -5.79
CA SER A 584 -16.80 12.50 -6.68
C SER A 584 -15.29 12.30 -6.80
N MET A 585 -14.66 11.71 -5.78
CA MET A 585 -13.26 11.29 -5.83
C MET A 585 -13.12 9.93 -6.52
N LEU A 586 -13.96 8.95 -6.16
CA LEU A 586 -13.87 7.57 -6.65
C LEU A 586 -14.08 7.47 -8.17
N GLU A 587 -14.99 8.26 -8.75
CA GLU A 587 -15.29 8.25 -10.18
C GLU A 587 -14.11 8.70 -11.07
N LEU A 588 -13.09 9.34 -10.48
CA LEU A 588 -11.90 9.76 -11.22
C LEU A 588 -11.00 8.59 -11.59
N GLY A 589 -11.03 7.47 -10.84
CA GLY A 589 -10.03 6.41 -10.96
C GLY A 589 -8.61 6.97 -10.99
N SER A 590 -7.80 6.53 -11.96
CA SER A 590 -6.48 7.10 -12.23
C SER A 590 -6.45 8.09 -13.41
N SER A 591 -7.61 8.60 -13.85
CA SER A 591 -7.69 9.54 -14.99
C SER A 591 -7.09 10.93 -14.73
N LYS A 592 -6.91 11.30 -13.46
CA LYS A 592 -6.29 12.55 -13.01
C LYS A 592 -5.12 12.26 -12.07
N PRO A 593 -4.19 13.22 -11.89
CA PRO A 593 -3.17 13.11 -10.86
C PRO A 593 -3.84 12.99 -9.49
N TRP A 594 -3.28 12.17 -8.60
CA TRP A 594 -3.90 11.88 -7.30
C TRP A 594 -4.15 13.12 -6.44
N GLN A 595 -3.39 14.21 -6.65
CA GLN A 595 -3.58 15.48 -5.96
C GLN A 595 -4.94 16.10 -6.27
N ASP A 596 -5.46 15.91 -7.48
CA ASP A 596 -6.79 16.39 -7.90
C ASP A 596 -7.89 15.56 -7.21
N ALA A 597 -7.68 14.25 -7.08
CA ALA A 597 -8.59 13.37 -6.35
C ALA A 597 -8.59 13.70 -4.84
N MET A 598 -7.41 13.93 -4.24
CA MET A 598 -7.28 14.41 -2.85
C MET A 598 -8.03 15.72 -2.64
N GLU A 599 -7.88 16.68 -3.56
CA GLU A 599 -8.52 17.99 -3.47
C GLU A 599 -10.04 17.90 -3.59
N LYS A 600 -10.55 16.97 -4.42
CA LYS A 600 -11.98 16.74 -4.56
C LYS A 600 -12.66 16.32 -3.27
N ILE A 601 -12.02 15.45 -2.48
CA ILE A 601 -12.59 14.97 -1.21
C ILE A 601 -12.23 15.86 -0.02
N THR A 602 -10.99 16.34 0.07
CA THR A 602 -10.49 17.02 1.28
C THR A 602 -10.33 18.53 1.16
N GLY A 603 -10.43 19.08 -0.06
CA GLY A 603 -10.11 20.49 -0.33
C GLY A 603 -8.61 20.82 -0.32
N GLN A 604 -7.73 19.83 -0.15
CA GLN A 604 -6.28 20.01 -0.15
C GLN A 604 -5.58 19.09 -1.17
N ARG A 605 -4.39 19.47 -1.61
CA ARG A 605 -3.62 18.74 -2.65
C ARG A 605 -2.48 17.88 -2.09
N ARG A 606 -2.38 17.74 -0.76
CA ARG A 606 -1.26 17.07 -0.08
C ARG A 606 -1.74 15.99 0.88
N MET A 607 -0.91 14.97 1.06
CA MET A 607 -1.04 14.03 2.18
C MET A 607 -0.62 14.73 3.48
N ASP A 608 -1.31 14.46 4.57
CA ASP A 608 -1.16 15.17 5.84
C ASP A 608 -1.61 14.27 7.00
N ALA A 609 -0.80 14.18 8.06
CA ALA A 609 -1.08 13.29 9.19
C ALA A 609 -2.04 13.88 10.24
N SER A 610 -2.47 15.14 10.10
CA SER A 610 -3.28 15.84 11.12
C SER A 610 -4.59 15.13 11.43
N GLY A 611 -5.31 14.62 10.42
CA GLY A 611 -6.55 13.88 10.64
C GLY A 611 -6.36 12.62 11.50
N LEU A 612 -5.23 11.93 11.34
CA LEU A 612 -4.88 10.77 12.16
C LEU A 612 -4.54 11.21 13.58
N ILE A 613 -3.71 12.24 13.75
CA ILE A 613 -3.33 12.75 15.08
C ILE A 613 -4.57 13.24 15.86
N GLU A 614 -5.49 13.90 15.17
CA GLU A 614 -6.75 14.39 15.73
C GLU A 614 -7.69 13.24 16.14
N TYR A 615 -7.82 12.21 15.31
CA TYR A 615 -8.57 10.99 15.65
C TYR A 615 -8.04 10.33 16.93
N PHE A 616 -6.72 10.26 17.10
CA PHE A 616 -6.07 9.63 18.26
C PHE A 616 -5.75 10.58 19.40
N LYS A 617 -6.18 11.85 19.35
CA LYS A 617 -5.82 12.86 20.35
C LYS A 617 -6.08 12.43 21.80
N PRO A 618 -7.22 11.81 22.16
CA PRO A 618 -7.46 11.34 23.53
C PRO A 618 -6.42 10.30 23.99
N LEU A 619 -6.00 9.40 23.10
CA LEU A 619 -4.97 8.41 23.42
C LEU A 619 -3.60 9.04 23.54
N ILE A 620 -3.25 9.98 22.66
CA ILE A 620 -1.97 10.70 22.72
C ILE A 620 -1.83 11.40 24.07
N ASP A 621 -2.84 12.17 24.46
CA ASP A 621 -2.82 12.93 25.72
C ASP A 621 -2.71 12.01 26.94
N TRP A 622 -3.45 10.89 26.91
CA TRP A 622 -3.38 9.90 27.97
C TRP A 622 -2.00 9.24 28.05
N LEU A 623 -1.41 8.84 26.92
CA LEU A 623 -0.08 8.21 26.89
C LEU A 623 1.01 9.17 27.38
N GLU A 624 0.96 10.43 26.98
CA GLU A 624 1.91 11.45 27.44
C GLU A 624 1.84 11.65 28.95
N SER A 625 0.63 11.81 29.50
CA SER A 625 0.40 11.93 30.94
C SER A 625 0.85 10.69 31.71
N ASP A 626 0.48 9.50 31.22
CA ASP A 626 0.78 8.24 31.89
C ASP A 626 2.28 7.90 31.84
N ASN A 627 2.95 8.12 30.72
CA ASN A 627 4.40 7.95 30.59
C ASN A 627 5.16 8.94 31.49
N ALA A 628 4.71 10.21 31.54
CA ALA A 628 5.31 11.22 32.42
C ALA A 628 5.15 10.85 33.90
N LYS A 629 3.96 10.41 34.31
CA LYS A 629 3.67 9.95 35.68
C LYS A 629 4.59 8.81 36.13
N HIS A 630 4.95 7.91 35.22
CA HIS A 630 5.80 6.76 35.53
C HIS A 630 7.30 7.00 35.22
N GLY A 631 7.67 8.19 34.74
CA GLY A 631 9.06 8.54 34.42
C GLY A 631 9.65 7.65 33.34
N GLU A 632 8.86 7.29 32.32
CA GLU A 632 9.32 6.48 31.20
C GLU A 632 10.26 7.26 30.29
N PHE A 633 11.27 6.57 29.76
CA PHE A 633 12.15 7.13 28.74
C PHE A 633 11.40 7.11 27.40
N ILE A 634 11.22 8.27 26.75
CA ILE A 634 10.57 8.33 25.43
C ILE A 634 11.61 8.06 24.33
N GLY A 635 11.34 7.07 23.48
CA GLY A 635 12.30 6.53 22.51
C GLY A 635 13.23 5.48 23.12
N TRP A 636 14.38 5.24 22.49
CA TRP A 636 15.32 4.19 22.90
C TRP A 636 16.78 4.60 22.63
N LYS A 637 17.68 4.09 23.46
CA LYS A 637 19.12 4.11 23.26
C LYS A 637 19.51 2.99 22.31
N ARG A 638 20.50 3.27 21.46
CA ARG A 638 20.98 2.26 20.51
C ARG A 638 21.57 1.05 21.21
N THR A 639 21.31 -0.14 20.68
CA THR A 639 21.87 -1.40 21.17
C THR A 639 23.05 -1.85 20.33
N ALA A 640 24.02 -2.54 20.97
CA ALA A 640 25.08 -3.25 20.26
C ALA A 640 24.59 -4.59 19.66
N LYS A 641 23.42 -5.08 20.10
CA LYS A 641 22.82 -6.35 19.66
C LYS A 641 21.91 -6.14 18.44
N SER A 642 22.48 -5.79 17.28
CA SER A 642 21.67 -5.60 16.06
C SER A 642 22.01 -6.63 14.99
N CYS A 643 23.26 -6.70 14.55
CA CYS A 643 23.73 -7.67 13.56
C CYS A 643 25.26 -7.59 13.44
N ALA A 644 25.95 -8.73 13.48
CA ALA A 644 27.40 -8.80 13.28
C ALA A 644 27.70 -8.77 11.77
N LYS A 645 28.54 -7.83 11.34
CA LYS A 645 29.15 -7.89 10.01
C LYS A 645 30.21 -9.00 10.04
N ASN A 646 30.20 -9.88 9.05
CA ASN A 646 31.34 -10.78 8.83
C ASN A 646 32.56 -9.88 8.54
N ILE A 647 33.52 -9.87 9.47
CA ILE A 647 34.79 -9.11 9.35
C ILE A 647 35.73 -9.85 8.40
#